data_AF-A0A2Z5UJE5-F1
#
_entry.id   AF-A0A2Z5UJE5-F1
#
_cell.length_a   1.000
_cell.length_b   1.000
_cell.length_c   1.000
_cell.angle_alpha   90.00
_cell.angle_beta   90.00
_cell.angle_gamma   90.00
#
_symmetry.space_group_name_H-M   'P 1'
#
loop_
_entity.id
_entity.type
_entity.pdbx_description
1 polymer ?
#
loop_
_entity_poly.entity_id
_entity_poly.type
_entity_poly.pdbx_seq_one_letter_code
_entity_poly.pdbx_strand_id
1 'polypeptide(L)'
;MTHQDCPLRALARFGGLTVVAAALVVVPPASAQRVIVNPSFEANDPQGPGAANFQIYANGSVIGWDSASGEIELWDSNFQGVPAYAGSVFAEMNANVPGALYQNICMVTGETIGWTFAHRARSGGPATQAARFQVASTGGTLIQALATQSSTINNVWNVNTGSTTYTGASGIQRVQFITTDPGSYGNFLDDIRITLNPFVELSTASASGVESLASANLPTLIVNGTLFTAQTVNVSITGGTAVRGTDYTTPGGGANFNVTIPAGTYQNTAVPLGIQIVDDTATEGSETIQIALNPGTGYTVSSTSSCGGAARTTSSYTITDNDSPVVLTKNWVTGIAGDAVSLAISGGFAASAGTSTVGGAATNATAVAIPGSTLTLTETYTSGAAANYNSSIECRRNSDNVVVATAGSGLSRTVVMPSGTSLTCTWTNSRRAASLVVRKSWVNAVLANAVTVATSGLINNASLSSVANSANETDTNAAVTVYAGESATLSETFTVGNGTNYGQLLACTGNGTALAGNVLTVNAADTAIVCTFTNSYVAPLAITKTSLAFSDPVNGLTNPKLIPGGFANYTLTVTAPASTSPTNNSVIVTDALPANLSLFVGTYAPGPGPVRFTAGSSGLTYSFTSLTSATDDLEFSNNGGASWSYAPTADADGVDANVTHVRIRPKGSMVPGSSFTINLRGLVK
;
A
#
# COMPACT_ATOMS: atom_id res chain seq x y z
N MET A 1 -7.65 62.00 27.14
CA MET A 1 -9.04 62.42 27.45
C MET A 1 -9.78 61.22 28.00
N THR A 2 -10.72 61.44 28.95
CA THR A 2 -11.80 60.53 29.42
C THR A 2 -11.34 59.16 30.00
N HIS A 3 -11.52 58.81 31.28
CA HIS A 3 -12.80 58.47 31.99
C HIS A 3 -13.69 57.52 31.15
N GLN A 4 -14.24 56.38 31.60
CA GLN A 4 -14.45 55.76 32.94
C GLN A 4 -14.54 54.21 32.74
N ASP A 5 -14.85 53.28 33.66
CA ASP A 5 -15.41 53.31 35.04
C ASP A 5 -15.00 52.04 35.86
N CYS A 6 -15.67 51.79 37.00
CA CYS A 6 -15.60 50.62 37.90
C CYS A 6 -16.94 49.81 37.81
N PRO A 7 -17.35 48.85 38.70
CA PRO A 7 -16.65 48.10 39.77
C PRO A 7 -17.06 46.58 39.91
N LEU A 8 -16.63 45.95 41.02
CA LEU A 8 -17.28 44.87 41.84
C LEU A 8 -16.85 43.38 41.78
N ARG A 9 -16.44 42.91 42.98
CA ARG A 9 -16.60 41.56 43.62
C ARG A 9 -15.71 40.41 43.12
N ALA A 10 -15.15 39.55 43.99
CA ALA A 10 -15.19 39.48 45.45
C ALA A 10 -13.88 38.94 46.07
N LEU A 11 -13.55 39.38 47.29
CA LEU A 11 -12.53 38.75 48.13
C LEU A 11 -13.07 37.48 48.79
N ALA A 12 -12.26 36.42 48.81
CA ALA A 12 -12.31 35.40 49.86
C ALA A 12 -10.89 35.26 50.45
N ARG A 13 -10.69 35.80 51.65
CA ARG A 13 -9.52 35.47 52.48
C ARG A 13 -9.86 34.19 53.25
N PHE A 14 -9.00 33.18 53.18
CA PHE A 14 -8.84 32.20 54.24
C PHE A 14 -7.36 32.13 54.61
N GLY A 15 -7.07 32.10 55.92
CA GLY A 15 -5.71 32.20 56.44
C GLY A 15 -4.90 30.94 56.17
N GLY A 16 -3.67 31.10 55.65
CA GLY A 16 -2.71 30.01 55.56
C GLY A 16 -2.19 29.63 56.94
N LEU A 17 -2.67 28.51 57.48
CA LEU A 17 -2.02 27.84 58.60
C LEU A 17 -0.86 27.00 58.01
N THR A 18 0.36 27.50 58.11
CA THR A 18 1.57 26.78 57.67
C THR A 18 1.83 25.58 58.58
N VAL A 19 1.23 24.43 58.23
CA VAL A 19 1.68 23.13 58.73
C VAL A 19 3.03 22.85 58.09
N VAL A 20 4.10 22.97 58.88
CA VAL A 20 5.43 22.49 58.50
C VAL A 20 5.36 20.96 58.51
N ALA A 21 5.04 20.38 57.36
CA ALA A 21 5.25 18.96 57.14
C ALA A 21 6.76 18.71 57.22
N ALA A 22 7.22 18.15 58.34
CA ALA A 22 8.56 17.64 58.45
C ALA A 22 8.72 16.53 57.41
N ALA A 23 9.36 16.84 56.29
CA ALA A 23 9.77 15.85 55.33
C ALA A 23 10.75 14.92 56.05
N LEU A 24 10.28 13.73 56.42
CA LEU A 24 11.19 12.64 56.73
C LEU A 24 12.03 12.43 55.48
N VAL A 25 13.29 12.85 55.55
CA VAL A 25 14.31 12.36 54.63
C VAL A 25 14.43 10.88 54.94
N VAL A 26 13.67 10.07 54.20
CA VAL A 26 13.91 8.64 54.09
C VAL A 26 15.25 8.53 53.38
N VAL A 27 16.32 8.51 54.17
CA VAL A 27 17.64 8.11 53.70
C VAL A 27 17.42 6.77 52.99
N PRO A 28 17.77 6.63 51.70
CA PRO A 28 17.63 5.35 51.04
C PRO A 28 18.37 4.31 51.88
N PRO A 29 17.78 3.12 52.13
CA PRO A 29 18.45 2.09 52.91
C PRO A 29 19.84 1.87 52.29
N ALA A 30 20.88 1.89 53.13
CA ALA A 30 22.23 1.65 52.63
C ALA A 30 22.23 0.30 51.89
N SER A 31 22.88 0.27 50.72
CA SER A 31 22.94 -0.93 49.90
C SER A 31 23.42 -2.11 50.75
N ALA A 32 22.92 -3.31 50.48
CA ALA A 32 23.21 -4.46 51.31
C ALA A 32 24.68 -4.86 51.16
N GLN A 33 25.59 -4.26 51.95
CA GLN A 33 27.01 -4.59 51.88
C GLN A 33 27.17 -6.07 52.24
N ARG A 34 27.56 -6.86 51.24
CA ARG A 34 27.73 -8.33 51.27
C ARG A 34 29.15 -8.76 50.94
N VAL A 35 30.03 -7.78 50.69
CA VAL A 35 31.43 -7.92 50.32
C VAL A 35 32.27 -7.28 51.42
N ILE A 36 33.32 -7.98 51.86
CA ILE A 36 34.37 -7.40 52.71
C ILE A 36 35.29 -6.59 51.82
N VAL A 37 35.38 -5.29 52.08
CA VAL A 37 36.23 -4.38 51.32
C VAL A 37 37.62 -4.35 51.96
N ASN A 38 38.68 -4.34 51.16
CA ASN A 38 40.06 -4.29 51.64
C ASN A 38 40.42 -5.35 52.73
N PRO A 39 40.19 -6.66 52.49
CA PRO A 39 40.31 -7.72 53.50
C PRO A 39 41.72 -7.95 54.08
N SER A 40 42.77 -7.51 53.37
CA SER A 40 44.18 -7.53 53.81
C SER A 40 44.79 -6.14 53.90
N PHE A 41 43.98 -5.08 53.97
CA PHE A 41 44.42 -3.69 54.15
C PHE A 41 45.27 -3.06 53.01
N GLU A 42 45.76 -3.85 52.04
CA GLU A 42 46.56 -3.48 50.86
C GLU A 42 46.11 -2.24 50.07
N ALA A 43 44.85 -1.82 50.12
CA ALA A 43 44.41 -0.56 49.49
C ALA A 43 44.93 0.71 50.21
N ASN A 44 45.58 0.56 51.36
CA ASN A 44 46.13 1.61 52.21
C ASN A 44 47.57 1.25 52.67
N ASP A 45 48.47 1.10 51.70
CA ASP A 45 49.91 0.88 51.94
C ASP A 45 50.58 2.12 52.60
N PRO A 46 51.22 1.98 53.77
CA PRO A 46 51.97 3.05 54.45
C PRO A 46 53.24 3.55 53.74
N GLN A 47 53.70 2.90 52.66
CA GLN A 47 55.11 2.94 52.25
C GLN A 47 55.75 4.33 52.00
N GLY A 48 56.88 4.53 52.70
CA GLY A 48 57.99 5.41 52.36
C GLY A 48 59.31 4.61 52.42
N PRO A 49 60.42 5.10 51.83
CA PRO A 49 61.54 4.21 51.48
C PRO A 49 62.42 3.75 52.65
N GLY A 50 62.62 2.43 52.77
CA GLY A 50 63.89 1.85 53.23
C GLY A 50 63.84 0.86 54.42
N ALA A 51 62.75 0.78 55.17
CA ALA A 51 62.53 -0.17 56.26
C ALA A 51 61.03 -0.34 56.52
N ALA A 52 60.63 -1.42 57.21
CA ALA A 52 59.22 -1.62 57.59
C ALA A 52 58.73 -0.47 58.48
N ASN A 53 57.78 0.31 57.97
CA ASN A 53 57.20 1.47 58.60
C ASN A 53 55.77 1.17 59.12
N PHE A 54 55.17 2.14 59.80
CA PHE A 54 53.76 2.13 60.15
C PHE A 54 53.12 3.50 59.89
N GLN A 55 51.81 3.50 59.67
CA GLN A 55 51.02 4.72 59.60
C GLN A 55 49.72 4.57 60.39
N ILE A 56 49.43 5.56 61.23
CA ILE A 56 48.14 5.71 61.90
C ILE A 56 47.23 6.57 61.00
N TYR A 57 46.09 6.00 60.65
CA TYR A 57 45.03 6.61 59.85
C TYR A 57 43.84 6.97 60.74
N ALA A 58 43.26 8.15 60.53
CA ALA A 58 42.00 8.52 61.19
C ALA A 58 40.84 7.66 60.68
N ASN A 59 39.83 7.41 61.54
CA ASN A 59 38.65 6.62 61.18
C ASN A 59 38.02 7.04 59.84
N GLY A 60 37.69 6.05 59.01
CA GLY A 60 37.13 6.26 57.66
C GLY A 60 38.18 6.59 56.58
N SER A 61 39.47 6.68 56.92
CA SER A 61 40.55 6.87 55.93
C SER A 61 41.09 5.55 55.36
N VAL A 62 40.91 4.42 56.08
CA VAL A 62 41.20 3.08 55.56
C VAL A 62 39.96 2.58 54.82
N ILE A 63 40.11 2.25 53.54
CA ILE A 63 38.99 1.91 52.68
C ILE A 63 38.30 0.65 53.21
N GLY A 64 37.01 0.75 53.48
CA GLY A 64 36.17 -0.36 53.96
C GLY A 64 36.15 -0.59 55.47
N TRP A 65 37.09 -0.01 56.24
CA TRP A 65 37.25 -0.29 57.66
C TRP A 65 37.01 0.94 58.54
N ASP A 66 36.15 0.78 59.54
CA ASP A 66 36.00 1.68 60.66
C ASP A 66 36.67 1.11 61.93
N SER A 67 36.96 1.99 62.89
CA SER A 67 37.54 1.70 64.19
C SER A 67 36.78 2.38 65.32
N ALA A 68 36.43 1.60 66.35
CA ALA A 68 35.80 2.11 67.56
C ALA A 68 36.72 3.00 68.42
N SER A 69 38.05 3.00 68.20
CA SER A 69 39.00 3.89 68.88
C SER A 69 39.21 5.22 68.16
N GLY A 70 38.67 5.40 66.94
CA GLY A 70 38.86 6.59 66.12
C GLY A 70 40.11 6.56 65.22
N GLU A 71 40.97 5.54 65.35
CA GLU A 71 42.23 5.39 64.62
C GLU A 71 42.42 3.93 64.15
N ILE A 72 43.10 3.74 63.02
CA ILE A 72 43.53 2.45 62.47
C ILE A 72 45.03 2.53 62.19
N GLU A 73 45.82 1.65 62.78
CA GLU A 73 47.27 1.57 62.52
C GLU A 73 47.55 0.43 61.54
N LEU A 74 48.21 0.75 60.43
CA LEU A 74 48.64 -0.22 59.42
C LEU A 74 50.18 -0.27 59.37
N TRP A 75 50.70 -1.48 59.17
CA TRP A 75 52.12 -1.81 59.21
C TRP A 75 52.58 -2.44 57.90
N ASP A 76 53.79 -2.07 57.47
CA ASP A 76 54.47 -2.74 56.37
C ASP A 76 54.91 -4.17 56.73
N SER A 77 54.87 -5.04 55.73
CA SER A 77 55.41 -6.41 55.77
C SER A 77 56.89 -6.44 56.20
N ASN A 78 57.29 -7.51 56.88
CA ASN A 78 58.61 -7.74 57.48
C ASN A 78 58.88 -7.00 58.80
N PHE A 79 57.89 -6.33 59.40
CA PHE A 79 58.03 -5.84 60.77
C PHE A 79 58.33 -6.98 61.77
N GLN A 80 59.38 -6.79 62.57
CA GLN A 80 60.02 -7.82 63.44
C GLN A 80 60.53 -9.06 62.67
N GLY A 81 60.84 -8.93 61.38
CA GLY A 81 61.39 -10.01 60.54
C GLY A 81 60.35 -11.05 60.10
N VAL A 82 59.06 -10.74 60.23
CA VAL A 82 57.96 -11.61 59.81
C VAL A 82 57.21 -10.93 58.66
N PRO A 83 57.12 -11.54 57.47
CA PRO A 83 56.27 -11.05 56.38
C PRO A 83 54.81 -10.86 56.85
N ALA A 84 54.06 -9.99 56.18
CA ALA A 84 52.60 -10.03 56.21
C ALA A 84 52.11 -11.44 55.81
N TYR A 85 50.94 -11.84 56.31
CA TYR A 85 50.38 -13.15 56.00
C TYR A 85 49.83 -13.20 54.56
N ALA A 86 49.24 -12.10 54.11
CA ALA A 86 48.91 -11.82 52.72
C ALA A 86 49.54 -10.49 52.30
N GLY A 87 49.80 -10.33 50.99
CA GLY A 87 50.27 -9.07 50.42
C GLY A 87 51.49 -8.45 51.09
N SER A 88 51.35 -7.19 51.49
CA SER A 88 52.38 -6.27 51.95
C SER A 88 52.00 -5.46 53.19
N VAL A 89 50.75 -5.51 53.66
CA VAL A 89 50.22 -4.69 54.74
C VAL A 89 49.48 -5.56 55.76
N PHE A 90 49.51 -5.18 57.05
CA PHE A 90 48.61 -5.75 58.06
C PHE A 90 48.21 -4.70 59.10
N ALA A 91 47.08 -4.90 59.79
CA ALA A 91 46.55 -3.93 60.76
C ALA A 91 46.93 -4.27 62.21
N GLU A 92 47.16 -3.26 63.05
CA GLU A 92 47.20 -3.39 64.51
C GLU A 92 45.85 -2.98 65.13
N MET A 93 45.23 -3.88 65.91
CA MET A 93 43.88 -3.65 66.44
C MET A 93 43.80 -2.64 67.60
N ASN A 94 44.90 -2.43 68.32
CA ASN A 94 44.96 -1.59 69.53
C ASN A 94 46.08 -0.54 69.42
N ALA A 95 45.99 0.32 68.39
CA ALA A 95 46.99 1.34 68.08
C ALA A 95 47.46 2.17 69.30
N ASN A 96 46.51 2.58 70.15
CA ASN A 96 46.79 3.31 71.40
C ASN A 96 45.93 2.84 72.58
N VAL A 97 44.70 2.39 72.29
CA VAL A 97 43.70 1.93 73.28
C VAL A 97 43.03 0.64 72.78
N PRO A 98 42.45 -0.19 73.67
CA PRO A 98 41.59 -1.31 73.25
C PRO A 98 40.49 -0.83 72.31
N GLY A 99 40.43 -1.43 71.12
CA GLY A 99 39.58 -1.00 70.02
C GLY A 99 38.93 -2.17 69.29
N ALA A 100 38.03 -1.83 68.36
CA ALA A 100 37.39 -2.78 67.47
C ALA A 100 37.46 -2.29 66.02
N LEU A 101 38.03 -3.09 65.13
CA LEU A 101 38.02 -2.88 63.69
C LEU A 101 36.79 -3.57 63.10
N TYR A 102 35.99 -2.87 62.30
CA TYR A 102 34.71 -3.40 61.82
C TYR A 102 34.32 -2.92 60.42
N GLN A 103 33.44 -3.70 59.78
CA GLN A 103 32.64 -3.27 58.63
C GLN A 103 31.15 -3.43 58.95
N ASN A 104 30.31 -2.55 58.39
CA ASN A 104 28.86 -2.67 58.48
C ASN A 104 28.36 -3.60 57.36
N ILE A 105 27.99 -4.83 57.71
CA ILE A 105 27.59 -5.87 56.77
C ILE A 105 26.09 -6.15 56.92
N CYS A 106 25.40 -6.37 55.81
CA CYS A 106 24.01 -6.77 55.85
C CYS A 106 23.89 -8.25 56.23
N MET A 107 23.34 -8.56 57.40
CA MET A 107 23.17 -9.91 57.94
C MET A 107 21.69 -10.35 57.89
N VAL A 108 21.45 -11.66 57.80
CA VAL A 108 20.11 -12.28 57.77
C VAL A 108 20.03 -13.40 58.80
N THR A 109 19.06 -13.34 59.72
CA THR A 109 18.85 -14.35 60.77
C THR A 109 18.76 -15.75 60.16
N GLY A 110 19.53 -16.69 60.70
CA GLY A 110 19.56 -18.09 60.26
C GLY A 110 20.52 -18.40 59.12
N GLU A 111 21.21 -17.41 58.54
CA GLU A 111 22.24 -17.68 57.53
C GLU A 111 23.54 -18.20 58.14
N THR A 112 24.38 -18.85 57.32
CA THR A 112 25.73 -19.25 57.72
C THR A 112 26.71 -18.10 57.53
N ILE A 113 27.45 -17.76 58.58
CA ILE A 113 28.67 -16.94 58.50
C ILE A 113 29.88 -17.85 58.67
N GLY A 114 30.72 -17.92 57.64
CA GLY A 114 32.05 -18.53 57.68
C GLY A 114 33.14 -17.46 57.80
N TRP A 115 34.29 -17.83 58.33
CA TRP A 115 35.45 -16.94 58.40
C TRP A 115 36.78 -17.69 58.27
N THR A 116 37.77 -16.97 57.77
CA THR A 116 39.17 -17.18 58.12
C THR A 116 39.86 -15.82 58.31
N PHE A 117 40.83 -15.75 59.22
CA PHE A 117 41.69 -14.59 59.43
C PHE A 117 43.01 -15.00 60.07
N ALA A 118 44.09 -14.30 59.74
CA ALA A 118 45.39 -14.46 60.37
C ALA A 118 45.54 -13.51 61.57
N HIS A 119 46.09 -14.01 62.67
CA HIS A 119 46.35 -13.24 63.88
C HIS A 119 47.74 -13.50 64.47
N ARG A 120 48.48 -12.44 64.80
CA ARG A 120 49.83 -12.52 65.38
C ARG A 120 49.97 -11.61 66.60
N ALA A 121 50.57 -12.15 67.66
CA ALA A 121 50.94 -11.36 68.83
C ALA A 121 52.29 -10.65 68.62
N ARG A 122 52.43 -9.43 69.12
CA ARG A 122 53.64 -8.59 69.00
C ARG A 122 54.41 -8.58 70.32
N SER A 123 55.73 -8.58 70.24
CA SER A 123 56.59 -8.44 71.43
C SER A 123 56.42 -7.08 72.11
N GLY A 124 56.39 -7.08 73.44
CA GLY A 124 56.18 -5.90 74.30
C GLY A 124 54.85 -5.90 75.07
N GLY A 125 53.85 -6.65 74.60
CA GLY A 125 52.54 -6.77 75.24
C GLY A 125 52.38 -8.00 76.16
N PRO A 126 51.13 -8.37 76.51
CA PRO A 126 50.83 -9.60 77.23
C PRO A 126 51.37 -10.84 76.51
N ALA A 127 51.80 -11.86 77.26
CA ALA A 127 52.41 -13.10 76.73
C ALA A 127 51.50 -13.87 75.74
N THR A 128 50.19 -13.68 75.88
CA THR A 128 49.15 -14.13 74.94
C THR A 128 48.25 -12.94 74.63
N GLN A 129 48.00 -12.68 73.35
CA GLN A 129 47.14 -11.61 72.84
C GLN A 129 45.92 -12.22 72.14
N ALA A 130 44.77 -11.56 72.21
CA ALA A 130 43.49 -12.16 71.80
C ALA A 130 42.59 -11.27 70.93
N ALA A 131 42.57 -11.55 69.62
CA ALA A 131 41.54 -11.05 68.71
C ALA A 131 40.23 -11.85 68.86
N ARG A 132 39.13 -11.17 69.18
CA ARG A 132 37.78 -11.76 69.24
C ARG A 132 36.97 -11.35 68.02
N PHE A 133 36.56 -12.32 67.22
CA PHE A 133 35.68 -12.10 66.06
C PHE A 133 34.21 -12.21 66.48
N GLN A 134 33.41 -11.19 66.17
CA GLN A 134 32.07 -11.00 66.72
C GLN A 134 31.14 -10.29 65.74
N VAL A 135 29.83 -10.49 65.89
CA VAL A 135 28.79 -9.61 65.34
C VAL A 135 28.26 -8.73 66.46
N ALA A 136 28.13 -7.43 66.19
CA ALA A 136 27.58 -6.43 67.09
C ALA A 136 26.54 -5.55 66.39
N SER A 137 25.74 -4.83 67.18
CA SER A 137 24.81 -3.83 66.66
C SER A 137 25.56 -2.69 65.99
N THR A 138 24.86 -1.86 65.21
CA THR A 138 25.42 -0.60 64.66
C THR A 138 25.91 0.38 65.74
N GLY A 139 25.58 0.15 67.02
CA GLY A 139 26.13 0.87 68.18
C GLY A 139 27.26 0.15 68.93
N GLY A 140 27.74 -1.00 68.44
CA GLY A 140 28.84 -1.76 69.05
C GLY A 140 28.45 -2.73 70.18
N THR A 141 27.16 -2.90 70.48
CA THR A 141 26.68 -3.88 71.46
C THR A 141 26.82 -5.30 70.90
N LEU A 142 27.49 -6.21 71.63
CA LEU A 142 27.62 -7.61 71.22
C LEU A 142 26.26 -8.26 70.93
N ILE A 143 26.11 -8.83 69.74
CA ILE A 143 24.96 -9.65 69.34
C ILE A 143 25.33 -11.14 69.40
N GLN A 144 26.49 -11.50 68.83
CA GLN A 144 26.95 -12.89 68.78
C GLN A 144 28.48 -12.95 68.77
N ALA A 145 29.06 -13.74 69.67
CA ALA A 145 30.48 -14.09 69.59
C ALA A 145 30.67 -15.22 68.58
N LEU A 146 31.68 -15.12 67.71
CA LEU A 146 31.94 -16.09 66.64
C LEU A 146 33.21 -16.90 66.93
N ALA A 147 34.33 -16.22 67.18
CA ALA A 147 35.61 -16.85 67.50
C ALA A 147 36.47 -16.00 68.45
N THR A 148 37.50 -16.63 69.00
CA THR A 148 38.60 -15.92 69.67
C THR A 148 39.90 -16.61 69.28
N GLN A 149 40.84 -15.84 68.72
CA GLN A 149 42.17 -16.31 68.37
C GLN A 149 43.17 -15.77 69.38
N SER A 150 43.58 -16.63 70.29
CA SER A 150 44.65 -16.35 71.26
C SER A 150 46.00 -16.76 70.66
N SER A 151 46.91 -15.82 70.48
CA SER A 151 48.25 -16.06 69.93
C SER A 151 49.32 -15.71 70.97
N THR A 152 50.36 -16.53 71.09
CA THR A 152 51.51 -16.25 71.97
C THR A 152 52.59 -15.44 71.25
N ILE A 153 53.44 -14.73 72.01
CA ILE A 153 54.57 -13.98 71.43
C ILE A 153 55.64 -14.97 70.94
N ASN A 154 55.57 -15.33 69.66
CA ASN A 154 56.46 -16.30 69.02
C ASN A 154 56.82 -15.95 67.56
N ASN A 155 56.43 -14.76 67.07
CA ASN A 155 56.61 -14.32 65.68
C ASN A 155 55.89 -15.18 64.61
N VAL A 156 54.85 -15.94 64.98
CA VAL A 156 54.06 -16.77 64.05
C VAL A 156 52.66 -16.20 63.83
N TRP A 157 52.20 -16.18 62.58
CA TRP A 157 50.80 -15.96 62.23
C TRP A 157 49.96 -17.20 62.53
N ASN A 158 48.89 -17.04 63.30
CA ASN A 158 47.96 -18.11 63.64
C ASN A 158 46.67 -17.88 62.87
N VAL A 159 46.26 -18.85 62.06
CA VAL A 159 45.03 -18.75 61.26
C VAL A 159 43.85 -19.29 62.07
N ASN A 160 42.86 -18.44 62.31
CA ASN A 160 41.57 -18.88 62.82
C ASN A 160 40.66 -19.19 61.64
N THR A 161 39.95 -20.31 61.67
CA THR A 161 38.94 -20.66 60.66
C THR A 161 37.73 -21.31 61.32
N GLY A 162 36.54 -21.02 60.81
CA GLY A 162 35.30 -21.56 61.36
C GLY A 162 34.06 -21.12 60.61
N SER A 163 32.91 -21.63 61.04
CA SER A 163 31.60 -21.20 60.59
C SER A 163 30.55 -21.44 61.66
N THR A 164 29.49 -20.62 61.65
CA THR A 164 28.32 -20.82 62.51
C THR A 164 27.08 -20.22 61.87
N THR A 165 25.89 -20.54 62.40
CA THR A 165 24.65 -19.87 62.05
C THR A 165 24.56 -18.53 62.76
N TYR A 166 24.24 -17.46 62.04
CA TYR A 166 23.96 -16.15 62.62
C TYR A 166 22.59 -16.15 63.29
N THR A 167 22.53 -15.84 64.59
CA THR A 167 21.32 -15.92 65.42
C THR A 167 20.71 -14.56 65.77
N GLY A 168 21.38 -13.45 65.44
CA GLY A 168 20.85 -12.11 65.63
C GLY A 168 19.79 -11.71 64.60
N ALA A 169 19.18 -10.54 64.79
CA ALA A 169 18.16 -10.01 63.88
C ALA A 169 18.73 -9.61 62.52
N SER A 170 17.99 -9.90 61.43
CA SER A 170 18.30 -9.41 60.09
C SER A 170 18.41 -7.89 60.06
N GLY A 171 19.40 -7.37 59.33
CA GLY A 171 19.69 -5.95 59.22
C GLY A 171 21.17 -5.66 59.05
N ILE A 172 21.54 -4.39 59.01
CA ILE A 172 22.94 -3.96 59.00
C ILE A 172 23.52 -4.19 60.39
N GLN A 173 24.61 -4.94 60.47
CA GLN A 173 25.32 -5.26 61.72
C GLN A 173 26.82 -4.97 61.56
N ARG A 174 27.50 -4.65 62.66
CA ARG A 174 28.95 -4.57 62.69
C ARG A 174 29.52 -5.98 62.74
N VAL A 175 30.21 -6.39 61.69
CA VAL A 175 31.08 -7.57 61.72
C VAL A 175 32.46 -7.07 62.14
N GLN A 176 32.87 -7.42 63.35
CA GLN A 176 33.96 -6.74 64.07
C GLN A 176 34.99 -7.71 64.67
N PHE A 177 36.22 -7.22 64.73
CA PHE A 177 37.31 -7.81 65.50
C PHE A 177 37.61 -6.89 66.67
N ILE A 178 37.54 -7.39 67.89
CA ILE A 178 37.80 -6.62 69.12
C ILE A 178 38.89 -7.27 69.99
N THR A 179 39.76 -6.43 70.54
CA THR A 179 40.75 -6.81 71.55
C THR A 179 40.50 -6.04 72.85
N THR A 180 40.94 -6.60 73.96
CA THR A 180 40.90 -5.96 75.30
C THR A 180 42.30 -5.68 75.84
N ASP A 181 43.34 -5.95 75.06
CA ASP A 181 44.73 -5.85 75.52
C ASP A 181 45.16 -4.37 75.54
N PRO A 182 45.76 -3.87 76.64
CA PRO A 182 46.09 -2.45 76.76
C PRO A 182 47.45 -2.08 76.13
N GLY A 183 47.48 -0.93 75.45
CA GLY A 183 48.69 -0.32 74.87
C GLY A 183 49.01 -0.74 73.43
N SER A 184 49.90 0.02 72.76
CA SER A 184 50.38 -0.23 71.38
C SER A 184 51.35 -1.42 71.33
N TYR A 185 50.81 -2.63 71.49
CA TYR A 185 51.60 -3.85 71.63
C TYR A 185 51.06 -5.05 70.86
N GLY A 186 50.35 -4.86 69.75
CA GLY A 186 49.98 -5.93 68.81
C GLY A 186 48.49 -6.19 68.70
N ASN A 187 48.10 -7.47 68.74
CA ASN A 187 46.92 -7.99 68.04
C ASN A 187 46.94 -7.60 66.55
N PHE A 188 47.89 -8.17 65.80
CA PHE A 188 47.96 -7.97 64.36
C PHE A 188 46.91 -8.81 63.62
N LEU A 189 46.23 -8.23 62.64
CA LEU A 189 45.24 -8.89 61.77
C LEU A 189 45.60 -8.77 60.29
N ASP A 190 45.34 -9.85 59.55
CA ASP A 190 45.52 -9.94 58.10
C ASP A 190 44.62 -11.07 57.51
N ASP A 191 44.46 -11.08 56.18
CA ASP A 191 43.73 -12.05 55.35
C ASP A 191 42.32 -12.37 55.85
N ILE A 192 41.55 -11.32 56.13
CA ILE A 192 40.20 -11.42 56.67
C ILE A 192 39.23 -11.81 55.57
N ARG A 193 38.87 -13.08 55.49
CA ARG A 193 37.85 -13.60 54.55
C ARG A 193 36.62 -13.99 55.33
N ILE A 194 35.51 -13.31 55.07
CA ILE A 194 34.20 -13.65 55.65
C ILE A 194 33.33 -14.18 54.52
N THR A 195 32.79 -15.38 54.72
CA THR A 195 31.94 -16.08 53.77
C THR A 195 30.49 -15.95 54.21
N LEU A 196 29.69 -15.29 53.38
CA LEU A 196 28.24 -15.21 53.49
C LEU A 196 27.64 -15.71 52.17
N ASN A 197 26.40 -16.19 52.21
CA ASN A 197 25.65 -16.41 50.97
C ASN A 197 25.53 -15.08 50.21
N PRO A 198 25.74 -15.03 48.88
CA PRO A 198 25.41 -13.84 48.09
C PRO A 198 23.89 -13.61 48.12
N PHE A 199 23.51 -12.33 48.04
CA PHE A 199 22.14 -11.95 47.75
C PHE A 199 21.87 -12.06 46.24
N VAL A 200 20.70 -12.61 45.91
CA VAL A 200 20.22 -12.76 44.54
C VAL A 200 18.76 -12.35 44.44
N GLU A 201 18.44 -11.51 43.45
CA GLU A 201 17.06 -11.17 43.04
C GLU A 201 16.97 -10.96 41.53
N LEU A 202 15.76 -10.88 40.95
CA LEU A 202 15.57 -10.53 39.54
C LEU A 202 15.76 -9.02 39.32
N SER A 203 16.20 -8.60 38.13
CA SER A 203 16.56 -7.20 37.81
C SER A 203 15.41 -6.27 37.46
N THR A 204 14.26 -6.81 37.04
CA THR A 204 13.02 -6.05 36.82
C THR A 204 11.80 -6.87 37.20
N ALA A 205 10.67 -6.21 37.51
CA ALA A 205 9.38 -6.85 37.76
C ALA A 205 8.60 -7.07 36.44
N SER A 206 8.83 -6.21 35.46
CA SER A 206 8.36 -6.38 34.10
C SER A 206 9.35 -5.81 33.08
N ALA A 207 9.39 -6.40 31.90
CA ALA A 207 10.12 -5.90 30.74
C ALA A 207 9.46 -6.37 29.46
N SER A 208 9.86 -5.78 28.34
CA SER A 208 9.45 -6.22 27.01
C SER A 208 10.56 -6.04 25.99
N GLY A 209 10.50 -6.83 24.93
CA GLY A 209 11.39 -6.74 23.78
C GLY A 209 10.73 -7.31 22.53
N VAL A 210 11.17 -6.80 21.38
CA VAL A 210 10.76 -7.33 20.07
C VAL A 210 11.36 -8.72 19.86
N GLU A 211 10.61 -9.58 19.19
CA GLU A 211 10.93 -10.98 19.00
C GLU A 211 12.26 -11.19 18.24
N SER A 212 12.46 -10.43 17.16
CA SER A 212 13.68 -10.29 16.34
C SER A 212 14.96 -9.91 17.09
N LEU A 213 14.88 -9.63 18.39
CA LEU A 213 16.03 -9.42 19.26
C LEU A 213 16.03 -10.43 20.41
N ALA A 214 16.65 -11.60 20.17
CA ALA A 214 16.75 -12.76 21.06
C ALA A 214 17.09 -12.51 22.55
N SER A 215 17.59 -11.33 22.92
CA SER A 215 17.86 -10.95 24.31
C SER A 215 17.49 -9.50 24.70
N ALA A 216 16.64 -8.82 23.92
CA ALA A 216 16.26 -7.43 24.20
C ALA A 216 15.59 -7.28 25.57
N ASN A 217 16.20 -6.49 26.46
CA ASN A 217 15.67 -6.15 27.79
C ASN A 217 15.28 -7.36 28.68
N LEU A 218 15.79 -8.56 28.41
CA LEU A 218 15.48 -9.74 29.22
C LEU A 218 15.86 -9.51 30.70
N PRO A 219 15.01 -9.96 31.65
CA PRO A 219 15.38 -9.95 33.06
C PRO A 219 16.68 -10.72 33.31
N THR A 220 17.43 -10.25 34.29
CA THR A 220 18.72 -10.81 34.73
C THR A 220 18.66 -11.10 36.22
N LEU A 221 19.57 -11.91 36.74
CA LEU A 221 19.83 -11.94 38.18
C LEU A 221 20.69 -10.73 38.56
N ILE A 222 20.36 -10.04 39.64
CA ILE A 222 21.27 -9.12 40.31
C ILE A 222 21.93 -9.89 41.44
N VAL A 223 23.27 -9.92 41.46
CA VAL A 223 24.08 -10.66 42.43
C VAL A 223 24.89 -9.68 43.26
N ASN A 224 24.92 -9.88 44.58
CA ASN A 224 25.68 -9.05 45.50
C ASN A 224 26.29 -9.89 46.64
N GLY A 225 27.62 -9.90 46.73
CA GLY A 225 28.41 -10.71 47.66
C GLY A 225 29.63 -11.36 47.02
N THR A 226 30.39 -12.12 47.81
CA THR A 226 31.60 -12.82 47.35
C THR A 226 31.37 -14.32 47.25
N LEU A 227 31.69 -14.89 46.07
CA LEU A 227 31.65 -16.32 45.79
C LEU A 227 33.06 -16.87 45.65
N PHE A 228 33.50 -17.71 46.59
CA PHE A 228 34.80 -18.37 46.54
C PHE A 228 34.84 -19.60 45.61
N THR A 229 33.67 -20.16 45.29
CA THR A 229 33.44 -21.19 44.28
C THR A 229 32.23 -20.79 43.43
N ALA A 230 32.12 -21.31 42.21
CA ALA A 230 30.94 -21.08 41.39
C ALA A 230 29.67 -21.59 42.10
N GLN A 231 28.56 -20.86 41.96
CA GLN A 231 27.29 -21.13 42.60
C GLN A 231 26.18 -21.24 41.56
N THR A 232 25.31 -22.24 41.73
CA THR A 232 24.14 -22.43 40.89
C THR A 232 22.91 -21.78 41.52
N VAL A 233 22.19 -20.97 40.74
CA VAL A 233 20.90 -20.37 41.11
C VAL A 233 19.78 -21.07 40.34
N ASN A 234 18.67 -21.35 41.02
CA ASN A 234 17.51 -22.05 40.47
C ASN A 234 16.45 -21.08 39.97
N VAL A 235 16.12 -21.15 38.69
CA VAL A 235 15.10 -20.28 38.05
C VAL A 235 14.05 -21.16 37.38
N SER A 236 12.80 -20.73 37.42
CA SER A 236 11.68 -21.45 36.81
C SER A 236 10.81 -20.53 35.97
N ILE A 237 10.21 -21.10 34.93
CA ILE A 237 9.08 -20.53 34.23
C ILE A 237 7.81 -21.05 34.93
N THR A 238 7.01 -20.14 35.47
CA THR A 238 5.80 -20.47 36.24
C THR A 238 4.50 -20.34 35.45
N GLY A 239 4.57 -19.78 34.25
CA GLY A 239 3.43 -19.58 33.36
C GLY A 239 3.73 -18.53 32.30
N GLY A 240 2.67 -17.95 31.73
CA GLY A 240 2.76 -17.09 30.55
C GLY A 240 1.77 -17.53 29.49
N THR A 241 1.74 -16.82 28.37
CA THR A 241 1.09 -17.29 27.13
C THR A 241 2.10 -17.93 26.18
N ALA A 242 3.35 -17.43 26.21
CA ALA A 242 4.52 -17.87 25.46
C ALA A 242 4.79 -19.38 25.54
N VAL A 243 4.97 -20.04 24.40
CA VAL A 243 5.21 -21.48 24.26
C VAL A 243 6.72 -21.76 24.16
N ARG A 244 7.30 -22.24 25.27
CA ARG A 244 8.71 -22.66 25.31
C ARG A 244 9.02 -23.72 24.25
N GLY A 245 9.98 -23.42 23.40
CA GLY A 245 10.39 -24.24 22.25
C GLY A 245 9.86 -23.74 20.91
N THR A 246 8.85 -22.88 20.92
CA THR A 246 8.42 -22.07 19.77
C THR A 246 9.07 -20.70 19.90
N ASP A 247 8.50 -19.81 20.70
CA ASP A 247 8.82 -18.37 20.81
C ASP A 247 9.92 -18.03 21.83
N TYR A 248 10.33 -18.97 22.70
CA TYR A 248 11.57 -18.83 23.49
C TYR A 248 12.19 -20.17 23.93
N THR A 249 13.49 -20.13 24.25
CA THR A 249 14.24 -21.25 24.83
C THR A 249 14.78 -20.90 26.23
N THR A 250 15.04 -21.93 27.03
CA THR A 250 15.68 -21.84 28.35
C THR A 250 16.97 -22.68 28.36
N PRO A 251 17.93 -22.39 29.27
CA PRO A 251 19.09 -23.26 29.48
C PRO A 251 18.65 -24.71 29.77
N GLY A 252 19.05 -25.65 28.91
CA GLY A 252 18.66 -27.06 29.02
C GLY A 252 17.21 -27.39 28.61
N GLY A 253 16.43 -26.43 28.10
CA GLY A 253 15.08 -26.63 27.54
C GLY A 253 13.97 -26.90 28.57
N GLY A 254 14.29 -27.03 29.85
CA GLY A 254 13.34 -27.25 30.94
C GLY A 254 12.58 -26.00 31.35
N ALA A 255 11.38 -26.17 31.92
CA ALA A 255 10.69 -25.08 32.61
C ALA A 255 11.47 -24.64 33.87
N ASN A 256 12.14 -25.57 34.54
CA ASN A 256 13.12 -25.29 35.59
C ASN A 256 14.53 -25.37 34.99
N PHE A 257 15.36 -24.39 35.27
CA PHE A 257 16.73 -24.31 34.77
C PHE A 257 17.68 -23.67 35.78
N ASN A 258 18.97 -23.73 35.48
CA ASN A 258 20.04 -23.34 36.36
C ASN A 258 20.89 -22.24 35.73
N VAL A 259 21.16 -21.18 36.51
CA VAL A 259 22.10 -20.11 36.13
C VAL A 259 23.35 -20.26 36.99
N THR A 260 24.49 -20.51 36.36
CA THR A 260 25.78 -20.66 37.06
C THR A 260 26.45 -19.30 37.18
N ILE A 261 26.62 -18.82 38.41
CA ILE A 261 27.43 -17.64 38.73
C ILE A 261 28.86 -18.12 39.01
N PRO A 262 29.89 -17.64 38.30
CA PRO A 262 31.29 -17.98 38.58
C PRO A 262 31.74 -17.58 39.99
N ALA A 263 32.91 -18.07 40.40
CA ALA A 263 33.60 -17.52 41.57
C ALA A 263 34.03 -16.07 41.27
N GLY A 264 33.88 -15.16 42.23
CA GLY A 264 34.16 -13.74 42.06
C GLY A 264 33.49 -12.85 43.11
N THR A 265 33.76 -11.56 43.03
CA THR A 265 33.14 -10.52 43.87
C THR A 265 32.09 -9.77 43.06
N TYR A 266 30.86 -9.74 43.55
CA TYR A 266 29.71 -9.14 42.87
C TYR A 266 29.16 -7.99 43.70
N GLN A 267 28.91 -6.84 43.06
CA GLN A 267 28.36 -5.64 43.72
C GLN A 267 27.18 -5.13 42.89
N ASN A 268 26.00 -5.71 43.13
CA ASN A 268 24.77 -5.49 42.34
C ASN A 268 24.99 -5.76 40.84
N THR A 269 25.77 -6.79 40.52
CA THR A 269 26.15 -7.15 39.15
C THR A 269 25.04 -7.93 38.48
N ALA A 270 24.70 -7.56 37.24
CA ALA A 270 23.73 -8.30 36.42
C ALA A 270 24.35 -9.56 35.82
N VAL A 271 23.66 -10.70 35.94
CA VAL A 271 24.02 -11.99 35.35
C VAL A 271 22.85 -12.47 34.47
N PRO A 272 23.05 -12.70 33.15
CA PRO A 272 21.99 -13.15 32.26
C PRO A 272 21.33 -14.47 32.68
N LEU A 273 20.01 -14.58 32.49
CA LEU A 273 19.28 -15.82 32.74
C LEU A 273 19.55 -16.92 31.71
N GLY A 274 20.09 -16.57 30.53
CA GLY A 274 20.30 -17.52 29.43
C GLY A 274 19.01 -17.93 28.71
N ILE A 275 17.87 -17.31 29.01
CA ILE A 275 16.68 -17.33 28.15
C ILE A 275 17.05 -16.68 26.81
N GLN A 276 16.57 -17.22 25.69
CA GLN A 276 16.67 -16.60 24.37
C GLN A 276 15.29 -16.59 23.72
N ILE A 277 14.87 -15.44 23.20
CA ILE A 277 13.66 -15.31 22.37
C ILE A 277 13.98 -15.86 20.97
N VAL A 278 13.00 -16.52 20.37
CA VAL A 278 13.06 -17.06 19.00
C VAL A 278 12.21 -16.17 18.12
N ASP A 279 12.78 -15.73 16.99
CA ASP A 279 12.12 -14.94 15.94
C ASP A 279 11.63 -15.90 14.86
N ASP A 280 10.33 -15.91 14.57
CA ASP A 280 9.77 -16.70 13.48
C ASP A 280 9.06 -15.88 12.38
N THR A 281 7.93 -16.36 11.84
CA THR A 281 7.15 -15.69 10.77
C THR A 281 5.64 -15.95 10.92
N ALA A 282 5.20 -16.51 12.05
CA ALA A 282 3.82 -16.52 12.46
C ALA A 282 3.34 -15.08 12.69
N THR A 283 2.03 -14.90 12.83
CA THR A 283 1.48 -13.62 13.29
C THR A 283 0.70 -13.92 14.55
N GLU A 284 1.15 -13.37 15.66
CA GLU A 284 0.69 -13.73 16.99
C GLU A 284 0.31 -12.47 17.79
N GLY A 285 -0.14 -12.69 19.03
CA GLY A 285 -0.34 -11.60 19.97
C GLY A 285 0.98 -11.19 20.62
N SER A 286 0.98 -10.10 21.41
CA SER A 286 2.08 -9.93 22.37
C SER A 286 1.96 -10.98 23.47
N GLU A 287 2.98 -11.81 23.58
CA GLU A 287 3.03 -13.00 24.43
C GLU A 287 3.76 -12.70 25.75
N THR A 288 3.57 -13.53 26.79
CA THR A 288 4.27 -13.33 28.08
C THR A 288 4.98 -14.58 28.60
N ILE A 289 6.13 -14.37 29.23
CA ILE A 289 6.87 -15.36 30.04
C ILE A 289 6.78 -14.92 31.52
N GLN A 290 6.28 -15.78 32.40
CA GLN A 290 6.33 -15.56 33.85
C GLN A 290 7.54 -16.30 34.45
N ILE A 291 8.49 -15.54 34.98
CA ILE A 291 9.78 -16.03 35.50
C ILE A 291 9.76 -15.93 37.03
N ALA A 292 10.21 -16.98 37.72
CA ALA A 292 10.41 -16.99 39.16
C ALA A 292 11.83 -17.41 39.56
N LEU A 293 12.41 -16.68 40.51
CA LEU A 293 13.63 -17.03 41.22
C LEU A 293 13.26 -17.92 42.41
N ASN A 294 13.79 -19.15 42.43
CA ASN A 294 13.48 -20.12 43.46
C ASN A 294 14.51 -20.05 44.60
N PRO A 295 14.11 -20.31 45.86
CA PRO A 295 15.05 -20.58 46.94
C PRO A 295 15.99 -21.74 46.63
N GLY A 296 17.18 -21.75 47.25
CA GLY A 296 18.19 -22.78 47.06
C GLY A 296 19.26 -22.74 48.15
N THR A 297 20.31 -23.53 47.97
CA THR A 297 21.46 -23.59 48.88
C THR A 297 22.63 -22.79 48.31
N GLY A 298 23.42 -22.15 49.18
CA GLY A 298 24.60 -21.35 48.79
C GLY A 298 24.29 -19.96 48.22
N TYR A 299 23.04 -19.52 48.25
CA TYR A 299 22.63 -18.13 47.99
C TYR A 299 21.41 -17.79 48.86
N THR A 300 21.18 -16.50 49.09
CA THR A 300 20.02 -15.99 49.86
C THR A 300 19.17 -15.11 48.96
N VAL A 301 17.88 -15.43 48.86
CA VAL A 301 16.91 -14.63 48.10
C VAL A 301 16.48 -13.44 48.97
N SER A 302 17.21 -12.32 48.86
CA SER A 302 16.96 -11.06 49.58
C SER A 302 17.29 -9.86 48.68
N SER A 303 16.78 -8.68 49.03
CA SER A 303 17.04 -7.49 48.24
C SER A 303 18.53 -7.11 48.27
N THR A 304 19.11 -6.95 47.10
CA THR A 304 20.49 -6.52 46.87
C THR A 304 20.67 -5.02 47.12
N SER A 305 19.59 -4.25 46.94
CA SER A 305 19.56 -2.79 47.06
C SER A 305 19.18 -2.28 48.45
N SER A 306 18.51 -3.09 49.28
CA SER A 306 18.07 -2.71 50.63
C SER A 306 18.30 -3.84 51.63
N CYS A 307 19.10 -3.60 52.68
CA CYS A 307 19.35 -4.63 53.67
C CYS A 307 18.07 -5.05 54.44
N GLY A 308 17.73 -6.34 54.39
CA GLY A 308 16.48 -6.87 54.95
C GLY A 308 15.24 -6.58 54.10
N GLY A 309 15.39 -5.95 52.93
CA GLY A 309 14.30 -5.77 51.97
C GLY A 309 13.86 -7.08 51.34
N ALA A 310 12.58 -7.15 50.93
CA ALA A 310 12.07 -8.27 50.15
C ALA A 310 12.75 -8.31 48.78
N ALA A 311 13.28 -9.48 48.40
CA ALA A 311 13.79 -9.71 47.06
C ALA A 311 12.65 -9.61 46.04
N ARG A 312 12.98 -9.14 44.84
CA ARG A 312 12.13 -9.43 43.68
C ARG A 312 12.32 -10.87 43.22
N THR A 313 11.33 -11.71 43.52
CA THR A 313 11.32 -13.14 43.19
C THR A 313 10.59 -13.48 41.90
N THR A 314 9.82 -12.55 41.32
CA THR A 314 9.09 -12.76 40.07
C THR A 314 9.35 -11.65 39.05
N SER A 315 9.25 -11.99 37.76
CA SER A 315 9.28 -11.05 36.64
C SER A 315 8.36 -11.52 35.51
N SER A 316 7.62 -10.60 34.89
CA SER A 316 6.85 -10.85 33.67
C SER A 316 7.57 -10.22 32.47
N TYR A 317 8.04 -11.03 31.53
CA TYR A 317 8.61 -10.54 30.28
C TYR A 317 7.60 -10.65 29.14
N THR A 318 7.40 -9.59 28.36
CA THR A 318 6.50 -9.58 27.21
C THR A 318 7.31 -9.65 25.91
N ILE A 319 7.08 -10.68 25.10
CA ILE A 319 7.53 -10.76 23.72
C ILE A 319 6.55 -9.93 22.90
N THR A 320 7.04 -9.01 22.07
CA THR A 320 6.20 -8.33 21.08
C THR A 320 6.58 -8.80 19.69
N ASP A 321 5.68 -9.57 19.08
CA ASP A 321 5.72 -9.97 17.67
C ASP A 321 6.03 -8.76 16.76
N ASN A 322 6.95 -8.95 15.82
CA ASN A 322 7.29 -7.97 14.78
C ASN A 322 6.60 -8.22 13.44
N ASP A 323 5.93 -9.33 13.29
CA ASP A 323 5.39 -9.78 12.03
C ASP A 323 3.96 -9.29 11.84
N SER A 324 3.62 -8.98 10.58
CA SER A 324 2.39 -8.28 10.28
C SER A 324 1.84 -8.70 8.92
N PRO A 325 0.60 -9.23 8.87
CA PRO A 325 -0.03 -9.67 7.64
C PRO A 325 -0.21 -8.54 6.63
N VAL A 326 0.09 -8.86 5.39
CA VAL A 326 -0.12 -7.98 4.24
C VAL A 326 -1.04 -8.69 3.26
N VAL A 327 -2.15 -8.04 2.93
CA VAL A 327 -3.15 -8.57 2.00
C VAL A 327 -3.22 -7.65 0.79
N LEU A 328 -3.00 -8.20 -0.40
CA LEU A 328 -3.17 -7.50 -1.66
C LEU A 328 -4.40 -8.04 -2.39
N THR A 329 -5.42 -7.19 -2.49
CA THR A 329 -6.74 -7.49 -3.07
C THR A 329 -6.90 -6.84 -4.45
N LYS A 330 -7.93 -7.26 -5.20
CA LYS A 330 -8.28 -6.71 -6.51
C LYS A 330 -9.72 -6.25 -6.59
N ASN A 331 -9.92 -5.06 -7.13
CA ASN A 331 -11.20 -4.46 -7.48
C ASN A 331 -11.24 -4.15 -8.99
N TRP A 332 -12.41 -4.32 -9.60
CA TRP A 332 -12.66 -4.05 -11.02
C TRP A 332 -13.84 -3.10 -11.16
N VAL A 333 -13.64 -1.97 -11.85
CA VAL A 333 -14.71 -1.04 -12.20
C VAL A 333 -14.98 -1.16 -13.70
N THR A 334 -16.21 -1.56 -14.04
CA THR A 334 -16.71 -1.77 -15.42
C THR A 334 -15.84 -2.67 -16.31
N GLY A 335 -15.16 -3.67 -15.72
CA GLY A 335 -14.26 -4.57 -16.44
C GLY A 335 -14.91 -5.43 -17.52
N ILE A 336 -14.08 -5.90 -18.46
CA ILE A 336 -14.48 -6.85 -19.51
C ILE A 336 -14.55 -8.25 -18.90
N ALA A 337 -15.68 -8.94 -19.03
CA ALA A 337 -15.84 -10.30 -18.49
C ALA A 337 -14.77 -11.26 -19.04
N GLY A 338 -14.08 -11.97 -18.15
CA GLY A 338 -12.97 -12.86 -18.52
C GLY A 338 -11.58 -12.21 -18.61
N ASP A 339 -11.45 -10.88 -18.49
CA ASP A 339 -10.16 -10.26 -18.19
C ASP A 339 -9.69 -10.72 -16.80
N ALA A 340 -8.41 -11.03 -16.66
CA ALA A 340 -7.86 -11.65 -15.47
C ALA A 340 -6.45 -11.16 -15.15
N VAL A 341 -6.14 -11.11 -13.86
CA VAL A 341 -4.81 -10.76 -13.33
C VAL A 341 -4.32 -11.79 -12.32
N SER A 342 -3.00 -11.94 -12.24
CA SER A 342 -2.30 -12.44 -11.05
C SER A 342 -1.79 -11.28 -10.21
N LEU A 343 -1.74 -11.49 -8.89
CA LEU A 343 -1.24 -10.55 -7.89
C LEU A 343 -0.05 -11.19 -7.17
N ALA A 344 0.99 -10.40 -6.91
CA ALA A 344 2.16 -10.85 -6.17
C ALA A 344 2.63 -9.79 -5.16
N ILE A 345 3.11 -10.26 -4.01
CA ILE A 345 3.82 -9.48 -3.01
C ILE A 345 5.23 -10.08 -2.90
N SER A 346 6.26 -9.24 -2.98
CA SER A 346 7.66 -9.66 -2.72
C SER A 346 8.36 -8.67 -1.80
N GLY A 347 9.44 -9.11 -1.15
CA GLY A 347 10.14 -8.34 -0.10
C GLY A 347 9.66 -8.62 1.33
N GLY A 348 8.64 -9.49 1.47
CA GLY A 348 8.19 -10.06 2.75
C GLY A 348 8.33 -11.58 2.76
N PHE A 349 7.90 -12.20 3.86
CA PHE A 349 7.94 -13.62 4.14
C PHE A 349 6.62 -14.32 3.77
N ALA A 350 6.64 -15.66 3.72
CA ALA A 350 5.46 -16.52 3.49
C ALA A 350 4.54 -16.08 2.32
N ALA A 351 5.11 -15.51 1.26
CA ALA A 351 4.35 -14.90 0.16
C ALA A 351 3.55 -15.94 -0.64
N SER A 352 2.24 -15.71 -0.76
CA SER A 352 1.30 -16.47 -1.56
C SER A 352 0.70 -15.60 -2.66
N ALA A 353 0.68 -16.10 -3.89
CA ALA A 353 0.18 -15.38 -5.05
C ALA A 353 -1.37 -15.37 -5.09
N GLY A 354 -1.92 -14.24 -5.54
CA GLY A 354 -3.35 -14.03 -5.72
C GLY A 354 -3.76 -14.04 -7.19
N THR A 355 -5.06 -14.13 -7.44
CA THR A 355 -5.66 -14.04 -8.78
C THR A 355 -7.00 -13.33 -8.73
N SER A 356 -7.43 -12.75 -9.84
CA SER A 356 -8.78 -12.18 -9.95
C SER A 356 -9.22 -12.11 -11.40
N THR A 357 -10.41 -12.63 -11.69
CA THR A 357 -11.06 -12.57 -13.00
C THR A 357 -12.34 -11.75 -12.93
N VAL A 358 -12.59 -10.87 -13.89
CA VAL A 358 -13.84 -10.09 -13.96
C VAL A 358 -15.04 -11.04 -14.10
N GLY A 359 -15.96 -10.98 -13.14
CA GLY A 359 -17.13 -11.86 -13.07
C GLY A 359 -16.83 -13.30 -12.65
N GLY A 360 -15.59 -13.60 -12.27
CA GLY A 360 -15.14 -14.92 -11.82
C GLY A 360 -14.70 -14.92 -10.35
N ALA A 361 -13.93 -15.94 -9.98
CA ALA A 361 -13.34 -16.04 -8.65
C ALA A 361 -12.21 -15.00 -8.44
N ALA A 362 -11.96 -14.68 -7.17
CA ALA A 362 -10.81 -13.89 -6.74
C ALA A 362 -10.19 -14.51 -5.48
N THR A 363 -8.86 -14.49 -5.43
CA THR A 363 -8.02 -14.92 -4.31
C THR A 363 -7.02 -13.81 -4.05
N ASN A 364 -6.98 -13.30 -2.82
CA ASN A 364 -6.01 -12.25 -2.46
C ASN A 364 -4.58 -12.83 -2.47
N ALA A 365 -3.60 -12.01 -2.85
CA ALA A 365 -2.21 -12.31 -2.54
C ALA A 365 -1.96 -11.97 -1.06
N THR A 366 -1.15 -12.76 -0.38
CA THR A 366 -0.83 -12.56 1.05
C THR A 366 0.66 -12.68 1.29
N ALA A 367 1.18 -11.96 2.27
CA ALA A 367 2.53 -12.11 2.79
C ALA A 367 2.55 -11.73 4.28
N VAL A 368 3.66 -12.01 4.94
CA VAL A 368 3.98 -11.49 6.28
C VAL A 368 5.17 -10.55 6.13
N ALA A 369 5.20 -9.43 6.87
CA ALA A 369 6.26 -8.45 6.74
C ALA A 369 6.50 -7.64 8.01
N ILE A 370 7.77 -7.44 8.35
CA ILE A 370 8.21 -6.63 9.48
C ILE A 370 8.11 -5.11 9.20
N PRO A 371 7.84 -4.26 10.20
CA PRO A 371 7.86 -2.80 10.10
C PRO A 371 9.13 -2.25 9.42
N GLY A 372 8.95 -1.29 8.51
CA GLY A 372 10.05 -0.67 7.77
C GLY A 372 10.59 -1.50 6.58
N SER A 373 10.18 -2.77 6.42
CA SER A 373 10.45 -3.52 5.19
C SER A 373 9.80 -2.85 3.98
N THR A 374 10.45 -2.95 2.81
CA THR A 374 9.90 -2.44 1.54
C THR A 374 9.35 -3.61 0.73
N LEU A 375 8.04 -3.58 0.51
CA LEU A 375 7.33 -4.59 -0.26
C LEU A 375 7.08 -4.09 -1.68
N THR A 376 7.21 -4.99 -2.65
CA THR A 376 6.81 -4.74 -4.05
C THR A 376 5.48 -5.45 -4.32
N LEU A 377 4.49 -4.66 -4.71
CA LEU A 377 3.12 -5.06 -5.01
C LEU A 377 2.96 -5.04 -6.52
N THR A 378 2.78 -6.21 -7.13
CA THR A 378 2.72 -6.35 -8.58
C THR A 378 1.39 -6.94 -9.01
N GLU A 379 0.85 -6.39 -10.09
CA GLU A 379 -0.25 -6.94 -10.85
C GLU A 379 0.24 -7.34 -12.25
N THR A 380 -0.17 -8.49 -12.75
CA THR A 380 0.15 -8.94 -14.11
C THR A 380 -1.11 -9.48 -14.77
N TYR A 381 -1.48 -8.92 -15.93
CA TYR A 381 -2.59 -9.43 -16.74
C TYR A 381 -2.27 -10.82 -17.28
N THR A 382 -3.12 -11.79 -16.97
CA THR A 382 -3.08 -13.17 -17.48
C THR A 382 -4.11 -13.38 -18.60
N SER A 383 -5.13 -12.54 -18.67
CA SER A 383 -6.12 -12.46 -19.76
C SER A 383 -6.55 -10.99 -19.94
N GLY A 384 -6.83 -10.57 -21.17
CA GLY A 384 -7.17 -9.18 -21.49
C GLY A 384 -5.96 -8.29 -21.70
N ALA A 385 -6.18 -6.97 -21.74
CA ALA A 385 -5.14 -5.98 -22.02
C ALA A 385 -5.17 -4.81 -21.02
N ALA A 386 -4.04 -4.59 -20.33
CA ALA A 386 -3.87 -3.49 -19.36
C ALA A 386 -4.15 -2.10 -19.96
N ALA A 387 -3.91 -1.91 -21.26
CA ALA A 387 -4.20 -0.67 -21.97
C ALA A 387 -5.66 -0.23 -21.84
N ASN A 388 -6.62 -1.16 -21.75
CA ASN A 388 -8.05 -0.85 -21.60
C ASN A 388 -8.42 -0.24 -20.24
N TYR A 389 -7.47 -0.10 -19.31
CA TYR A 389 -7.73 0.29 -17.93
C TYR A 389 -6.88 1.50 -17.48
N ASN A 390 -7.41 2.20 -16.48
CA ASN A 390 -6.67 3.03 -15.56
C ASN A 390 -6.49 2.21 -14.26
N SER A 391 -5.25 1.86 -13.93
CA SER A 391 -4.91 1.09 -12.73
C SER A 391 -4.43 2.00 -11.61
N SER A 392 -4.92 1.78 -10.40
CA SER A 392 -4.47 2.45 -9.18
C SER A 392 -4.30 1.45 -8.04
N ILE A 393 -3.46 1.79 -7.07
CA ILE A 393 -3.36 1.09 -5.78
C ILE A 393 -3.63 2.10 -4.67
N GLU A 394 -4.32 1.65 -3.63
CA GLU A 394 -4.34 2.29 -2.33
C GLU A 394 -3.96 1.23 -1.28
N CYS A 395 -3.10 1.59 -0.34
CA CYS A 395 -2.77 0.75 0.82
C CYS A 395 -3.26 1.45 2.07
N ARG A 396 -3.92 0.71 2.97
CA ARG A 396 -4.43 1.21 4.24
C ARG A 396 -3.98 0.34 5.40
N ARG A 397 -3.66 1.02 6.49
CA ARG A 397 -3.38 0.42 7.79
C ARG A 397 -4.66 -0.15 8.38
N ASN A 398 -4.65 -1.39 8.83
CA ASN A 398 -5.87 -2.05 9.31
C ASN A 398 -6.34 -1.55 10.70
N SER A 399 -5.44 -1.00 11.52
CA SER A 399 -5.78 -0.51 12.88
C SER A 399 -6.56 0.80 12.92
N ASP A 400 -6.33 1.71 11.97
CA ASP A 400 -6.89 3.08 11.96
C ASP A 400 -7.39 3.54 10.58
N ASN A 401 -7.34 2.68 9.57
CA ASN A 401 -7.75 2.94 8.19
C ASN A 401 -6.97 4.09 7.48
N VAL A 402 -5.81 4.50 8.02
CA VAL A 402 -4.96 5.55 7.44
C VAL A 402 -4.28 5.05 6.16
N VAL A 403 -4.23 5.91 5.13
CA VAL A 403 -3.55 5.62 3.86
C VAL A 403 -2.04 5.58 4.07
N VAL A 404 -1.41 4.49 3.62
CA VAL A 404 0.04 4.34 3.57
C VAL A 404 0.51 4.71 2.17
N ALA A 405 1.51 5.60 2.11
CA ALA A 405 2.06 6.09 0.84
C ALA A 405 2.71 4.94 0.05
N THR A 406 2.47 4.93 -1.26
CA THR A 406 3.01 3.94 -2.20
C THR A 406 3.76 4.64 -3.33
N ALA A 407 4.94 4.13 -3.66
CA ALA A 407 5.82 4.68 -4.69
C ALA A 407 5.81 3.83 -5.97
N GLY A 408 6.39 4.36 -7.06
CA GLY A 408 6.40 3.72 -8.37
C GLY A 408 5.18 4.05 -9.23
N SER A 409 5.06 3.37 -10.38
CA SER A 409 4.09 3.67 -11.44
C SER A 409 3.83 2.44 -12.32
N GLY A 410 2.71 2.43 -13.04
CA GLY A 410 2.31 1.25 -13.84
C GLY A 410 1.78 0.14 -12.92
N LEU A 411 1.99 -1.12 -13.29
CA LEU A 411 1.45 -2.30 -12.59
C LEU A 411 2.39 -2.87 -11.50
N SER A 412 3.44 -2.15 -11.14
CA SER A 412 4.31 -2.49 -10.00
C SER A 412 4.53 -1.25 -9.15
N ARG A 413 4.24 -1.36 -7.85
CA ARG A 413 4.35 -0.26 -6.88
C ARG A 413 4.98 -0.79 -5.60
N THR A 414 5.69 0.07 -4.88
CA THR A 414 6.29 -0.28 -3.59
C THR A 414 5.54 0.36 -2.44
N VAL A 415 5.54 -0.31 -1.29
CA VAL A 415 5.04 0.20 -0.02
C VAL A 415 6.06 -0.11 1.09
N VAL A 416 6.20 0.79 2.05
CA VAL A 416 6.98 0.51 3.27
C VAL A 416 6.01 0.07 4.35
N MET A 417 6.27 -1.06 5.02
CA MET A 417 5.38 -1.56 6.07
C MET A 417 5.29 -0.57 7.24
N PRO A 418 4.08 -0.12 7.64
CA PRO A 418 3.90 0.62 8.89
C PRO A 418 4.19 -0.26 10.11
N SER A 419 4.46 0.37 11.25
CA SER A 419 4.66 -0.31 12.53
C SER A 419 3.34 -0.75 13.20
N GLY A 420 3.33 -1.94 13.80
CA GLY A 420 2.37 -2.37 14.82
C GLY A 420 0.96 -2.72 14.32
N THR A 421 0.83 -3.28 13.11
CA THR A 421 -0.47 -3.43 12.43
C THR A 421 -0.35 -4.20 11.10
N SER A 422 -1.41 -4.89 10.69
CA SER A 422 -1.54 -5.44 9.34
C SER A 422 -1.87 -4.37 8.29
N LEU A 423 -1.54 -4.67 7.03
CA LEU A 423 -1.69 -3.76 5.89
C LEU A 423 -2.60 -4.39 4.82
N THR A 424 -3.64 -3.67 4.40
CA THR A 424 -4.45 -4.07 3.23
C THR A 424 -4.20 -3.13 2.06
N CYS A 425 -3.80 -3.68 0.92
CA CYS A 425 -3.64 -2.97 -0.34
C CYS A 425 -4.69 -3.44 -1.35
N THR A 426 -5.21 -2.52 -2.15
CA THR A 426 -6.23 -2.81 -3.16
C THR A 426 -5.82 -2.25 -4.50
N TRP A 427 -5.53 -3.13 -5.47
CA TRP A 427 -5.48 -2.74 -6.88
C TRP A 427 -6.89 -2.48 -7.37
N THR A 428 -7.12 -1.32 -8.00
CA THR A 428 -8.38 -1.00 -8.69
C THR A 428 -8.07 -0.73 -10.16
N ASN A 429 -8.68 -1.50 -11.05
CA ASN A 429 -8.61 -1.26 -12.49
C ASN A 429 -9.97 -0.79 -12.97
N SER A 430 -10.02 0.46 -13.42
CA SER A 430 -11.21 1.09 -13.97
C SER A 430 -11.11 1.13 -15.48
N ARG A 431 -12.06 0.51 -16.18
CA ARG A 431 -12.06 0.47 -17.65
C ARG A 431 -12.13 1.88 -18.21
N ARG A 432 -11.26 2.18 -19.18
CA ARG A 432 -11.23 3.50 -19.85
C ARG A 432 -12.54 3.72 -20.60
N ALA A 433 -12.98 4.97 -20.62
CA ALA A 433 -14.26 5.36 -21.19
C ALA A 433 -14.10 6.55 -22.14
N ALA A 434 -14.95 6.58 -23.16
CA ALA A 434 -15.10 7.65 -24.13
C ALA A 434 -16.58 8.08 -24.19
N SER A 435 -16.85 9.26 -24.72
CA SER A 435 -18.22 9.66 -25.10
C SER A 435 -18.49 9.28 -26.55
N LEU A 436 -19.67 8.71 -26.84
CA LEU A 436 -20.15 8.44 -28.19
C LEU A 436 -21.38 9.30 -28.48
N VAL A 437 -21.36 9.95 -29.64
CA VAL A 437 -22.48 10.70 -30.21
C VAL A 437 -22.79 10.14 -31.59
N VAL A 438 -24.07 9.86 -31.86
CA VAL A 438 -24.59 9.60 -33.20
C VAL A 438 -25.30 10.83 -33.74
N ARG A 439 -25.06 11.14 -35.01
CA ARG A 439 -25.62 12.28 -35.73
C ARG A 439 -26.29 11.84 -37.02
N LYS A 440 -27.33 12.55 -37.39
CA LYS A 440 -27.97 12.40 -38.69
C LYS A 440 -27.94 13.70 -39.46
N SER A 441 -27.22 13.71 -40.59
CA SER A 441 -27.16 14.83 -41.52
C SER A 441 -28.09 14.59 -42.70
N TRP A 442 -28.89 15.60 -43.03
CA TRP A 442 -29.80 15.63 -44.17
C TRP A 442 -29.27 16.64 -45.18
N VAL A 443 -29.24 16.27 -46.47
CA VAL A 443 -28.80 17.14 -47.56
C VAL A 443 -29.83 17.09 -48.70
N ASN A 444 -30.34 18.27 -49.08
CA ASN A 444 -31.46 18.47 -50.01
C ASN A 444 -32.70 17.58 -49.74
N ALA A 445 -32.94 17.19 -48.48
CA ALA A 445 -33.91 16.19 -48.11
C ALA A 445 -35.37 16.59 -48.43
N VAL A 446 -36.18 15.59 -48.79
CA VAL A 446 -37.64 15.71 -48.77
C VAL A 446 -38.07 15.87 -47.32
N LEU A 447 -38.79 16.97 -47.04
CA LEU A 447 -39.23 17.32 -45.69
C LEU A 447 -40.14 16.23 -45.10
N ALA A 448 -40.06 16.07 -43.78
CA ALA A 448 -40.74 15.05 -42.98
C ALA A 448 -40.38 13.58 -43.28
N ASN A 449 -39.43 13.29 -44.18
CA ASN A 449 -38.78 11.98 -44.17
C ASN A 449 -38.03 11.79 -42.85
N ALA A 450 -37.99 10.56 -42.35
CA ALA A 450 -37.53 10.25 -41.01
C ALA A 450 -36.75 8.93 -40.96
N VAL A 451 -35.80 8.88 -40.04
CA VAL A 451 -34.95 7.71 -39.77
C VAL A 451 -34.75 7.53 -38.27
N THR A 452 -34.42 6.32 -37.87
CA THR A 452 -33.75 6.06 -36.59
C THR A 452 -32.33 5.58 -36.90
N VAL A 453 -31.33 6.27 -36.34
CA VAL A 453 -29.94 5.80 -36.33
C VAL A 453 -29.58 5.32 -34.93
N ALA A 454 -28.92 4.18 -34.82
CA ALA A 454 -28.64 3.53 -33.54
C ALA A 454 -27.35 2.72 -33.54
N THR A 455 -26.91 2.32 -32.35
CA THR A 455 -25.89 1.29 -32.15
C THR A 455 -26.49 0.05 -31.49
N SER A 456 -25.87 -1.10 -31.71
CA SER A 456 -26.04 -2.30 -30.90
C SER A 456 -24.70 -2.93 -30.53
N GLY A 457 -24.62 -3.59 -29.36
CA GLY A 457 -23.40 -4.25 -28.86
C GLY A 457 -22.65 -3.52 -27.74
N LEU A 458 -23.01 -2.27 -27.44
CA LEU A 458 -22.46 -1.49 -26.32
C LEU A 458 -23.23 -1.76 -25.01
N ILE A 459 -22.60 -1.52 -23.86
CA ILE A 459 -23.28 -1.40 -22.56
C ILE A 459 -24.31 -0.25 -22.60
N ASN A 460 -23.91 0.92 -23.13
CA ASN A 460 -24.80 2.07 -23.31
C ASN A 460 -24.95 2.36 -24.81
N ASN A 461 -26.00 1.82 -25.44
CA ASN A 461 -26.25 2.05 -26.86
C ASN A 461 -26.80 3.45 -27.13
N ALA A 462 -26.29 4.08 -28.18
CA ALA A 462 -26.80 5.34 -28.69
C ALA A 462 -28.01 5.10 -29.61
N SER A 463 -28.97 6.02 -29.59
CA SER A 463 -30.11 6.05 -30.50
C SER A 463 -30.54 7.49 -30.76
N LEU A 464 -30.95 7.77 -32.00
CA LEU A 464 -31.44 9.06 -32.47
C LEU A 464 -32.56 8.83 -33.49
N SER A 465 -33.78 9.23 -33.14
CA SER A 465 -34.83 9.46 -34.13
C SER A 465 -34.63 10.85 -34.73
N SER A 466 -34.49 10.92 -36.05
CA SER A 466 -34.23 12.14 -36.80
C SER A 466 -35.30 12.32 -37.88
N VAL A 467 -35.71 13.56 -38.10
CA VAL A 467 -36.74 13.95 -39.08
C VAL A 467 -36.20 15.11 -39.88
N ALA A 468 -36.34 15.10 -41.20
CA ALA A 468 -36.00 16.21 -42.07
C ALA A 468 -37.00 17.37 -41.90
N ASN A 469 -36.85 18.15 -40.83
CA ASN A 469 -37.57 19.39 -40.56
C ASN A 469 -37.19 20.48 -41.58
N SER A 470 -35.97 20.42 -42.10
CA SER A 470 -35.50 21.25 -43.21
C SER A 470 -34.70 20.43 -44.24
N ALA A 471 -34.48 20.99 -45.42
CA ALA A 471 -33.79 20.28 -46.50
C ALA A 471 -32.30 20.05 -46.21
N ASN A 472 -31.66 20.87 -45.35
CA ASN A 472 -30.24 20.80 -45.04
C ASN A 472 -30.02 21.06 -43.55
N GLU A 473 -29.79 20.01 -42.76
CA GLU A 473 -29.63 20.11 -41.30
C GLU A 473 -28.85 18.93 -40.71
N THR A 474 -28.66 18.95 -39.38
CA THR A 474 -28.03 17.83 -38.66
C THR A 474 -28.62 17.67 -37.27
N ASP A 475 -29.27 16.54 -37.05
CA ASP A 475 -29.73 16.10 -35.73
C ASP A 475 -28.60 15.37 -34.98
N THR A 476 -28.66 15.36 -33.64
CA THR A 476 -27.62 14.82 -32.77
C THR A 476 -28.24 14.31 -31.47
N ASN A 477 -27.83 13.14 -30.98
CA ASN A 477 -28.28 12.64 -29.67
C ASN A 477 -27.46 13.23 -28.50
N ALA A 478 -27.96 13.05 -27.28
CA ALA A 478 -27.14 13.22 -26.08
C ALA A 478 -26.02 12.17 -26.05
N ALA A 479 -24.81 12.57 -25.66
CA ALA A 479 -23.66 11.69 -25.61
C ALA A 479 -23.87 10.53 -24.62
N VAL A 480 -23.51 9.31 -25.03
CA VAL A 480 -23.52 8.11 -24.17
C VAL A 480 -22.09 7.69 -23.81
N THR A 481 -21.89 7.11 -22.63
CA THR A 481 -20.57 6.62 -22.20
C THR A 481 -20.30 5.22 -22.75
N VAL A 482 -19.24 5.07 -23.52
CA VAL A 482 -18.75 3.79 -24.05
C VAL A 482 -17.38 3.47 -23.49
N TYR A 483 -16.95 2.20 -23.57
CA TYR A 483 -15.76 1.71 -22.89
C TYR A 483 -14.75 1.04 -23.82
N ALA A 484 -13.46 1.13 -23.49
CA ALA A 484 -12.36 0.59 -24.29
C ALA A 484 -12.49 -0.93 -24.48
N GLY A 485 -12.41 -1.39 -25.73
CA GLY A 485 -12.63 -2.78 -26.13
C GLY A 485 -14.11 -3.16 -26.40
N GLU A 486 -15.06 -2.23 -26.30
CA GLU A 486 -16.40 -2.46 -26.85
C GLU A 486 -16.38 -2.39 -28.38
N SER A 487 -17.34 -3.07 -29.02
CA SER A 487 -17.61 -2.92 -30.45
C SER A 487 -19.10 -2.80 -30.70
N ALA A 488 -19.46 -1.91 -31.63
CA ALA A 488 -20.83 -1.49 -31.89
C ALA A 488 -21.17 -1.62 -33.38
N THR A 489 -22.30 -2.26 -33.69
CA THR A 489 -22.88 -2.21 -35.04
C THR A 489 -23.70 -0.92 -35.17
N LEU A 490 -23.31 -0.05 -36.10
CA LEU A 490 -24.02 1.18 -36.45
C LEU A 490 -25.11 0.87 -37.49
N SER A 491 -26.34 1.29 -37.25
CA SER A 491 -27.46 1.09 -38.18
C SER A 491 -28.26 2.37 -38.42
N GLU A 492 -28.85 2.45 -39.61
CA GLU A 492 -29.82 3.46 -40.02
C GLU A 492 -31.05 2.75 -40.60
N THR A 493 -32.24 3.12 -40.13
CA THR A 493 -33.51 2.57 -40.59
C THR A 493 -34.46 3.71 -40.92
N PHE A 494 -34.93 3.79 -42.17
CA PHE A 494 -35.98 4.73 -42.55
C PHE A 494 -37.30 4.36 -41.90
N THR A 495 -37.91 5.32 -41.22
CA THR A 495 -39.25 5.22 -40.60
C THR A 495 -40.30 5.96 -41.42
N VAL A 496 -39.91 6.98 -42.19
CA VAL A 496 -40.74 7.67 -43.20
C VAL A 496 -39.90 7.98 -44.43
N GLY A 497 -40.42 7.66 -45.63
CA GLY A 497 -39.73 7.80 -46.90
C GLY A 497 -39.07 6.50 -47.38
N ASN A 498 -38.17 6.60 -48.36
CA ASN A 498 -37.44 5.45 -48.90
C ASN A 498 -35.95 5.81 -49.09
N GLY A 499 -35.06 5.05 -48.45
CA GLY A 499 -33.61 5.24 -48.51
C GLY A 499 -32.99 5.05 -49.90
N THR A 500 -33.65 4.35 -50.83
CA THR A 500 -33.16 4.25 -52.23
C THR A 500 -33.15 5.59 -52.96
N ASN A 501 -33.89 6.58 -52.46
CA ASN A 501 -33.92 7.94 -53.01
C ASN A 501 -32.78 8.82 -52.45
N TYR A 502 -31.87 8.26 -51.66
CA TYR A 502 -30.78 8.98 -51.00
C TYR A 502 -29.43 8.30 -51.25
N GLY A 503 -28.41 9.10 -51.52
CA GLY A 503 -27.02 8.70 -51.30
C GLY A 503 -26.76 8.66 -49.79
N GLN A 504 -26.45 7.48 -49.26
CA GLN A 504 -26.23 7.24 -47.83
C GLN A 504 -24.73 7.09 -47.56
N LEU A 505 -24.20 7.78 -46.55
CA LEU A 505 -22.79 7.71 -46.13
C LEU A 505 -22.70 7.64 -44.60
N LEU A 506 -21.85 6.76 -44.09
CA LEU A 506 -21.50 6.67 -42.67
C LEU A 506 -20.02 7.00 -42.48
N ALA A 507 -19.71 7.91 -41.57
CA ALA A 507 -18.34 8.19 -41.13
C ALA A 507 -18.30 8.46 -39.63
N CYS A 508 -17.25 8.02 -38.95
CA CYS A 508 -16.97 8.38 -37.56
C CYS A 508 -15.66 9.16 -37.45
N THR A 509 -15.59 10.06 -36.47
CA THR A 509 -14.39 10.81 -36.10
C THR A 509 -14.10 10.65 -34.61
N GLY A 510 -12.83 10.73 -34.22
CA GLY A 510 -12.38 10.59 -32.82
C GLY A 510 -12.20 9.13 -32.35
N ASN A 511 -12.54 8.16 -33.19
CA ASN A 511 -12.18 6.75 -33.06
C ASN A 511 -10.79 6.49 -33.65
N GLY A 512 -9.86 5.93 -32.85
CA GLY A 512 -8.50 5.59 -33.29
C GLY A 512 -8.41 4.42 -34.26
N THR A 513 -9.43 3.56 -34.29
CA THR A 513 -9.56 2.44 -35.23
C THR A 513 -10.64 2.77 -36.26
N ALA A 514 -10.29 2.70 -37.55
CA ALA A 514 -11.21 2.94 -38.66
C ALA A 514 -12.38 1.93 -38.66
N LEU A 515 -13.54 2.34 -39.19
CA LEU A 515 -14.73 1.49 -39.23
C LEU A 515 -14.50 0.23 -40.08
N ALA A 516 -14.88 -0.92 -39.53
CA ALA A 516 -14.96 -2.18 -40.27
C ALA A 516 -16.37 -2.31 -40.86
N GLY A 517 -16.59 -1.72 -42.04
CA GLY A 517 -17.93 -1.58 -42.61
C GLY A 517 -18.77 -0.61 -41.76
N ASN A 518 -19.79 -1.12 -41.08
CA ASN A 518 -20.60 -0.38 -40.12
C ASN A 518 -20.27 -0.72 -38.65
N VAL A 519 -19.15 -1.39 -38.37
CA VAL A 519 -18.72 -1.70 -37.00
C VAL A 519 -17.72 -0.66 -36.50
N LEU A 520 -18.05 -0.03 -35.36
CA LEU A 520 -17.17 0.83 -34.57
C LEU A 520 -16.50 -0.01 -33.48
N THR A 521 -15.18 0.13 -33.31
CA THR A 521 -14.46 -0.43 -32.15
C THR A 521 -13.89 0.72 -31.31
N VAL A 522 -14.19 0.71 -30.01
CA VAL A 522 -13.76 1.75 -29.06
C VAL A 522 -12.38 1.38 -28.51
N ASN A 523 -11.39 2.25 -28.67
CA ASN A 523 -10.02 2.01 -28.24
C ASN A 523 -9.75 2.62 -26.86
N ALA A 524 -8.69 2.14 -26.22
CA ALA A 524 -8.17 2.69 -24.96
C ALA A 524 -7.78 4.19 -25.01
N ALA A 525 -7.48 4.71 -26.20
CA ALA A 525 -7.08 6.10 -26.40
C ALA A 525 -8.22 7.03 -26.84
N ASP A 526 -9.40 6.48 -27.15
CA ASP A 526 -10.55 7.26 -27.61
C ASP A 526 -11.12 8.07 -26.42
N THR A 527 -11.60 9.29 -26.70
CA THR A 527 -12.12 10.22 -25.65
C THR A 527 -13.49 10.79 -26.02
N ALA A 528 -13.66 11.22 -27.27
CA ALA A 528 -14.93 11.63 -27.83
C ALA A 528 -15.05 11.14 -29.27
N ILE A 529 -16.04 10.29 -29.54
CA ILE A 529 -16.34 9.68 -30.83
C ILE A 529 -17.64 10.29 -31.36
N VAL A 530 -17.65 10.73 -32.62
CA VAL A 530 -18.85 11.23 -33.30
C VAL A 530 -19.06 10.45 -34.59
N CYS A 531 -20.15 9.71 -34.68
CA CYS A 531 -20.56 8.97 -35.87
C CYS A 531 -21.69 9.70 -36.58
N THR A 532 -21.49 10.08 -37.85
CA THR A 532 -22.46 10.83 -38.65
C THR A 532 -22.94 10.00 -39.83
N PHE A 533 -24.25 9.83 -39.92
CA PHE A 533 -24.93 9.27 -41.08
C PHE A 533 -25.46 10.41 -41.96
N THR A 534 -25.07 10.48 -43.22
CA THR A 534 -25.46 11.55 -44.15
C THR A 534 -26.38 11.00 -45.25
N ASN A 535 -27.58 11.56 -45.40
CA ASN A 535 -28.51 11.24 -46.48
C ASN A 535 -28.66 12.42 -47.43
N SER A 536 -28.15 12.25 -48.66
CA SER A 536 -28.24 13.24 -49.73
C SER A 536 -29.32 12.85 -50.73
N TYR A 537 -30.40 13.63 -50.85
CA TYR A 537 -31.53 13.29 -51.71
C TYR A 537 -31.15 13.34 -53.20
N VAL A 538 -31.45 12.26 -53.91
CA VAL A 538 -31.29 12.16 -55.36
C VAL A 538 -32.61 12.58 -56.01
N ALA A 539 -32.63 13.80 -56.53
CA ALA A 539 -33.83 14.37 -57.12
C ALA A 539 -34.18 13.70 -58.47
N PRO A 540 -35.46 13.54 -58.83
CA PRO A 540 -35.84 12.95 -60.11
C PRO A 540 -35.53 13.89 -61.28
N LEU A 541 -35.38 13.32 -62.48
CA LEU A 541 -35.34 14.09 -63.73
C LEU A 541 -36.67 14.82 -63.93
N ALA A 542 -36.59 16.10 -64.31
CA ALA A 542 -37.76 16.88 -64.71
C ALA A 542 -37.95 16.78 -66.24
N ILE A 543 -39.21 16.69 -66.70
CA ILE A 543 -39.55 16.72 -68.11
C ILE A 543 -40.63 17.77 -68.38
N THR A 544 -40.43 18.61 -69.39
CA THR A 544 -41.41 19.61 -69.85
C THR A 544 -41.76 19.32 -71.30
N LYS A 545 -43.04 19.04 -71.58
CA LYS A 545 -43.57 18.82 -72.94
C LYS A 545 -44.36 20.04 -73.38
N THR A 546 -44.01 20.62 -74.52
CA THR A 546 -44.76 21.71 -75.17
C THR A 546 -45.13 21.31 -76.60
N SER A 547 -46.17 21.95 -77.16
CA SER A 547 -46.61 21.73 -78.54
C SER A 547 -46.94 23.06 -79.23
N LEU A 548 -46.51 23.20 -80.47
CA LEU A 548 -46.80 24.35 -81.33
C LEU A 548 -47.29 23.89 -82.69
N ALA A 549 -48.24 24.61 -83.28
CA ALA A 549 -48.63 24.39 -84.68
C ALA A 549 -47.43 24.69 -85.60
N PHE A 550 -47.15 23.77 -86.52
CA PHE A 550 -46.09 23.89 -87.52
C PHE A 550 -46.65 24.28 -88.88
N SER A 551 -47.72 23.60 -89.32
CA SER A 551 -48.43 23.91 -90.56
C SER A 551 -49.89 23.48 -90.48
N ASP A 552 -50.76 24.03 -91.32
CA ASP A 552 -52.10 23.48 -91.54
C ASP A 552 -52.58 23.61 -93.01
N PRO A 553 -53.60 22.84 -93.44
CA PRO A 553 -54.03 22.79 -94.83
C PRO A 553 -54.62 24.10 -95.38
N VAL A 554 -54.97 25.06 -94.51
CA VAL A 554 -55.62 26.33 -94.86
C VAL A 554 -54.63 27.48 -94.84
N ASN A 555 -53.81 27.57 -93.79
CA ASN A 555 -52.89 28.71 -93.55
C ASN A 555 -51.43 28.39 -93.93
N GLY A 556 -51.12 27.14 -94.32
CA GLY A 556 -49.77 26.71 -94.65
C GLY A 556 -48.84 26.86 -93.44
N LEU A 557 -47.71 27.53 -93.63
CA LEU A 557 -46.75 27.86 -92.56
C LEU A 557 -47.03 29.21 -91.86
N THR A 558 -48.02 29.98 -92.31
CA THR A 558 -48.25 31.36 -91.85
C THR A 558 -49.40 31.41 -90.86
N ASN A 559 -49.11 31.61 -89.57
CA ASN A 559 -50.10 31.54 -88.48
C ASN A 559 -50.93 30.21 -88.46
N PRO A 560 -50.26 29.05 -88.43
CA PRO A 560 -50.92 27.75 -88.49
C PRO A 560 -51.73 27.44 -87.23
N LYS A 561 -52.77 26.61 -87.38
CA LYS A 561 -53.68 26.15 -86.33
C LYS A 561 -53.63 24.63 -86.18
N LEU A 562 -53.90 24.14 -84.97
CA LEU A 562 -54.06 22.70 -84.70
C LEU A 562 -55.45 22.20 -85.11
N ILE A 563 -55.68 22.16 -86.43
CA ILE A 563 -56.87 21.58 -87.06
C ILE A 563 -56.51 20.24 -87.73
N PRO A 564 -57.49 19.36 -88.03
CA PRO A 564 -57.26 18.14 -88.81
C PRO A 564 -56.48 18.39 -90.11
N GLY A 565 -55.52 17.51 -90.41
CA GLY A 565 -54.53 17.68 -91.47
C GLY A 565 -53.39 18.67 -91.15
N GLY A 566 -53.39 19.29 -89.96
CA GLY A 566 -52.33 20.18 -89.49
C GLY A 566 -51.23 19.44 -88.74
N PHE A 567 -49.98 19.90 -88.88
CA PHE A 567 -48.84 19.37 -88.15
C PHE A 567 -48.57 20.15 -86.86
N ALA A 568 -48.30 19.43 -85.78
CA ALA A 568 -47.79 19.95 -84.51
C ALA A 568 -46.32 19.54 -84.32
N ASN A 569 -45.46 20.49 -83.94
CA ASN A 569 -44.15 20.19 -83.38
C ASN A 569 -44.28 20.02 -81.86
N TYR A 570 -43.78 18.91 -81.33
CA TYR A 570 -43.64 18.66 -79.90
C TYR A 570 -42.19 18.88 -79.48
N THR A 571 -42.00 19.46 -78.31
CA THR A 571 -40.68 19.65 -77.69
C THR A 571 -40.71 19.09 -76.29
N LEU A 572 -39.89 18.08 -76.02
CA LEU A 572 -39.67 17.54 -74.69
C LEU A 572 -38.28 17.98 -74.23
N THR A 573 -38.22 18.83 -73.22
CA THR A 573 -36.97 19.19 -72.55
C THR A 573 -36.84 18.36 -71.27
N VAL A 574 -35.77 17.60 -71.17
CA VAL A 574 -35.44 16.79 -69.98
C VAL A 574 -34.27 17.44 -69.26
N THR A 575 -34.42 17.67 -67.96
CA THR A 575 -33.44 18.37 -67.12
C THR A 575 -33.05 17.50 -65.95
N ALA A 576 -31.74 17.32 -65.75
CA ALA A 576 -31.19 16.73 -64.54
C ALA A 576 -30.99 17.82 -63.49
N PRO A 577 -31.51 17.67 -62.26
CA PRO A 577 -31.15 18.55 -61.14
C PRO A 577 -29.63 18.53 -60.89
N ALA A 578 -29.10 19.60 -60.29
CA ALA A 578 -27.66 19.70 -59.98
C ALA A 578 -27.15 18.61 -59.03
N SER A 579 -28.03 18.00 -58.22
CA SER A 579 -27.73 16.87 -57.33
C SER A 579 -27.84 15.49 -58.00
N THR A 580 -28.18 15.42 -59.29
CA THR A 580 -28.57 14.16 -59.96
C THR A 580 -27.65 13.88 -61.13
N SER A 581 -26.97 12.73 -61.09
CA SER A 581 -26.04 12.28 -62.13
C SER A 581 -26.53 10.95 -62.72
N PRO A 582 -27.38 10.96 -63.76
CA PRO A 582 -27.77 9.73 -64.46
C PRO A 582 -26.54 9.03 -65.03
N THR A 583 -26.39 7.76 -64.66
CA THR A 583 -25.23 6.94 -65.02
C THR A 583 -25.28 6.51 -66.48
N ASN A 584 -24.18 5.91 -66.96
CA ASN A 584 -24.03 5.54 -68.35
C ASN A 584 -25.22 4.71 -68.88
N ASN A 585 -25.88 5.20 -69.93
CA ASN A 585 -27.04 4.59 -70.59
C ASN A 585 -28.28 4.41 -69.68
N SER A 586 -28.41 5.15 -68.57
CA SER A 586 -29.55 5.03 -67.64
C SER A 586 -30.73 5.96 -67.96
N VAL A 587 -30.61 6.85 -68.95
CA VAL A 587 -31.66 7.79 -69.33
C VAL A 587 -32.56 7.17 -70.40
N ILE A 588 -33.85 7.06 -70.09
CA ILE A 588 -34.88 6.58 -71.01
C ILE A 588 -36.05 7.55 -70.97
N VAL A 589 -36.44 8.08 -72.13
CA VAL A 589 -37.59 8.97 -72.29
C VAL A 589 -38.66 8.24 -73.08
N THR A 590 -39.79 7.96 -72.45
CA THR A 590 -40.96 7.38 -73.13
C THR A 590 -42.04 8.45 -73.25
N ASP A 591 -42.55 8.66 -74.47
CA ASP A 591 -43.64 9.59 -74.74
C ASP A 591 -44.84 8.85 -75.34
N ALA A 592 -46.02 9.11 -74.79
CA ALA A 592 -47.29 8.66 -75.32
C ALA A 592 -47.83 9.67 -76.34
N LEU A 593 -48.25 9.19 -77.50
CA LEU A 593 -48.88 10.02 -78.52
C LEU A 593 -50.40 10.08 -78.25
N PRO A 594 -50.98 11.29 -78.17
CA PRO A 594 -52.44 11.46 -78.18
C PRO A 594 -53.11 10.72 -79.35
N ALA A 595 -54.23 10.06 -79.09
CA ALA A 595 -54.92 9.21 -80.08
C ALA A 595 -55.27 9.93 -81.40
N ASN A 596 -55.54 11.24 -81.31
CA ASN A 596 -55.86 12.12 -82.45
C ASN A 596 -54.63 12.60 -83.23
N LEU A 597 -53.45 11.98 -83.03
CA LEU A 597 -52.25 12.24 -83.81
C LEU A 597 -51.78 10.99 -84.57
N SER A 598 -51.13 11.22 -85.71
CA SER A 598 -50.25 10.28 -86.38
C SER A 598 -48.82 10.79 -86.27
N LEU A 599 -47.84 9.96 -85.94
CA LEU A 599 -46.45 10.42 -85.78
C LEU A 599 -45.82 10.67 -87.14
N PHE A 600 -45.16 11.82 -87.33
CA PHE A 600 -44.31 12.03 -88.50
C PHE A 600 -43.05 11.17 -88.40
N VAL A 601 -42.89 10.25 -89.35
CA VAL A 601 -41.81 9.23 -89.37
C VAL A 601 -40.75 9.51 -90.44
N GLY A 602 -40.95 10.57 -91.25
CA GLY A 602 -39.92 11.14 -92.13
C GLY A 602 -38.84 11.94 -91.40
N THR A 603 -37.94 12.59 -92.14
CA THR A 603 -36.77 13.29 -91.58
C THR A 603 -37.13 14.62 -90.91
N TYR A 604 -36.98 14.73 -89.58
CA TYR A 604 -37.12 15.98 -88.84
C TYR A 604 -35.83 16.79 -88.95
N ALA A 605 -35.80 17.78 -89.86
CA ALA A 605 -34.62 18.58 -90.12
C ALA A 605 -34.05 19.29 -88.85
N PRO A 606 -32.72 19.30 -88.62
CA PRO A 606 -31.66 18.78 -89.48
C PRO A 606 -31.23 17.34 -89.14
N GLY A 607 -32.00 16.59 -88.34
CA GLY A 607 -31.64 15.23 -87.91
C GLY A 607 -31.71 14.19 -89.04
N PRO A 608 -31.16 12.98 -88.85
CA PRO A 608 -31.23 11.88 -89.82
C PRO A 608 -32.56 11.12 -89.82
N GLY A 609 -33.47 11.40 -88.86
CA GLY A 609 -34.72 10.65 -88.66
C GLY A 609 -35.85 11.50 -88.07
N PRO A 610 -36.94 10.89 -87.58
CA PRO A 610 -38.15 11.60 -87.14
C PRO A 610 -38.04 12.35 -85.81
N VAL A 611 -36.93 12.16 -85.10
CA VAL A 611 -36.56 12.93 -83.92
C VAL A 611 -35.37 13.83 -84.23
N ARG A 612 -35.47 15.10 -83.84
CA ARG A 612 -34.30 15.96 -83.66
C ARG A 612 -33.91 15.96 -82.18
N PHE A 613 -32.83 15.27 -81.86
CA PHE A 613 -32.19 15.30 -80.54
C PHE A 613 -31.20 16.48 -80.47
N THR A 614 -31.27 17.27 -79.41
CA THR A 614 -30.33 18.34 -79.10
C THR A 614 -29.73 18.06 -77.73
N ALA A 615 -28.46 17.64 -77.70
CA ALA A 615 -27.78 17.25 -76.46
C ALA A 615 -27.63 18.38 -75.43
N GLY A 616 -27.60 19.64 -75.87
CA GLY A 616 -27.34 20.78 -74.98
C GLY A 616 -26.00 20.61 -74.24
N SER A 617 -26.01 20.85 -72.93
CA SER A 617 -24.87 20.61 -72.05
C SER A 617 -24.85 19.20 -71.42
N SER A 618 -25.76 18.30 -71.82
CA SER A 618 -25.94 17.02 -71.13
C SER A 618 -24.83 16.00 -71.31
N GLY A 619 -24.01 16.11 -72.36
CA GLY A 619 -23.00 15.12 -72.73
C GLY A 619 -23.56 13.83 -73.35
N LEU A 620 -24.89 13.71 -73.45
CA LEU A 620 -25.57 12.55 -74.03
C LEU A 620 -25.47 12.55 -75.56
N THR A 621 -25.32 11.36 -76.14
CA THR A 621 -25.35 11.14 -77.60
C THR A 621 -26.64 10.44 -78.04
N TYR A 622 -27.01 10.63 -79.31
CA TYR A 622 -28.18 10.02 -79.92
C TYR A 622 -27.83 9.61 -81.36
N SER A 623 -28.21 8.39 -81.72
CA SER A 623 -27.96 7.75 -83.00
C SER A 623 -29.27 7.19 -83.60
N PHE A 624 -29.42 7.39 -84.91
CA PHE A 624 -30.52 6.87 -85.70
C PHE A 624 -30.01 6.57 -87.12
N THR A 625 -30.40 5.40 -87.62
CA THR A 625 -29.94 4.79 -88.87
C THR A 625 -31.12 4.52 -89.80
N SER A 626 -32.21 3.94 -89.29
CA SER A 626 -33.43 3.69 -90.08
C SER A 626 -34.63 3.36 -89.18
N LEU A 627 -35.85 3.48 -89.72
CA LEU A 627 -37.09 3.08 -89.03
C LEU A 627 -37.17 1.57 -88.69
N THR A 628 -36.25 0.75 -89.21
CA THR A 628 -36.18 -0.70 -88.99
C THR A 628 -34.97 -1.13 -88.13
N SER A 629 -34.12 -0.20 -87.73
CA SER A 629 -32.87 -0.50 -87.01
C SER A 629 -33.14 -0.83 -85.54
N ALA A 630 -32.83 -2.07 -85.14
CA ALA A 630 -32.93 -2.50 -83.75
C ALA A 630 -31.80 -1.95 -82.84
N THR A 631 -30.77 -1.33 -83.42
CA THR A 631 -29.61 -0.78 -82.69
C THR A 631 -29.73 0.71 -82.39
N ASP A 632 -30.77 1.38 -82.89
CA ASP A 632 -30.94 2.82 -82.74
C ASP A 632 -31.36 3.25 -81.33
N ASP A 633 -31.18 4.54 -81.05
CA ASP A 633 -31.57 5.18 -79.79
C ASP A 633 -33.04 5.63 -79.80
N LEU A 634 -33.80 5.23 -80.83
CA LEU A 634 -35.21 5.50 -81.04
C LEU A 634 -35.97 4.21 -81.29
N GLU A 635 -37.02 3.96 -80.53
CA GLU A 635 -37.91 2.82 -80.68
C GLU A 635 -39.37 3.26 -80.71
N PHE A 636 -40.21 2.49 -81.40
CA PHE A 636 -41.63 2.79 -81.57
C PHE A 636 -42.49 1.63 -81.06
N SER A 637 -43.71 1.96 -80.64
CA SER A 637 -44.70 0.99 -80.16
C SER A 637 -46.06 1.25 -80.77
N ASN A 638 -46.70 0.22 -81.30
CA ASN A 638 -48.08 0.26 -81.81
C ASN A 638 -49.11 -0.36 -80.85
N ASN A 639 -48.72 -0.75 -79.64
CA ASN A 639 -49.53 -1.51 -78.68
C ASN A 639 -49.53 -0.90 -77.28
N GLY A 640 -49.52 0.44 -77.18
CA GLY A 640 -49.62 1.13 -75.90
C GLY A 640 -48.33 1.12 -75.07
N GLY A 641 -47.16 0.94 -75.71
CA GLY A 641 -45.86 0.86 -75.02
C GLY A 641 -45.50 -0.55 -74.50
N ALA A 642 -46.34 -1.56 -74.76
CA ALA A 642 -46.13 -2.93 -74.28
C ALA A 642 -44.96 -3.64 -74.98
N SER A 643 -44.71 -3.36 -76.26
CA SER A 643 -43.47 -3.76 -76.95
C SER A 643 -42.92 -2.62 -77.81
N TRP A 644 -41.62 -2.73 -78.11
CA TRP A 644 -40.79 -1.67 -78.71
C TRP A 644 -40.12 -2.10 -80.03
N SER A 645 -40.74 -3.08 -80.70
CA SER A 645 -40.26 -3.71 -81.93
C SER A 645 -41.06 -3.28 -83.16
N TYR A 646 -41.84 -2.19 -83.06
CA TYR A 646 -42.61 -1.70 -84.19
C TYR A 646 -41.71 -0.89 -85.12
N ALA A 647 -41.70 -1.24 -86.41
CA ALA A 647 -41.01 -0.49 -87.45
C ALA A 647 -42.06 0.36 -88.21
N PRO A 648 -42.05 1.70 -88.05
CA PRO A 648 -43.06 2.53 -88.67
C PRO A 648 -42.99 2.55 -90.20
N THR A 649 -44.13 2.72 -90.84
CA THR A 649 -44.25 2.87 -92.30
C THR A 649 -44.90 4.22 -92.61
N ALA A 650 -44.18 5.05 -93.36
CA ALA A 650 -44.69 6.36 -93.79
C ALA A 650 -45.85 6.21 -94.80
N ASP A 651 -46.94 6.92 -94.56
CA ASP A 651 -48.02 7.14 -95.51
C ASP A 651 -47.73 8.33 -96.46
N ALA A 652 -48.75 8.78 -97.20
CA ALA A 652 -48.64 9.88 -98.16
C ALA A 652 -48.26 11.23 -97.51
N ASP A 653 -48.59 11.44 -96.23
CA ASP A 653 -48.25 12.65 -95.46
C ASP A 653 -46.93 12.48 -94.69
N GLY A 654 -46.24 11.35 -94.85
CA GLY A 654 -44.99 11.04 -94.15
C GLY A 654 -45.20 10.65 -92.69
N VAL A 655 -46.42 10.26 -92.30
CA VAL A 655 -46.78 9.88 -90.94
C VAL A 655 -47.09 8.39 -90.83
N ASP A 656 -47.18 7.90 -89.59
CA ASP A 656 -47.70 6.58 -89.26
C ASP A 656 -48.74 6.71 -88.15
N ALA A 657 -49.99 6.34 -88.48
CA ALA A 657 -51.13 6.40 -87.58
C ALA A 657 -51.16 5.30 -86.51
N ASN A 658 -50.36 4.24 -86.69
CA ASN A 658 -50.29 3.09 -85.77
C ASN A 658 -49.31 3.32 -84.62
N VAL A 659 -48.39 4.29 -84.71
CA VAL A 659 -47.47 4.58 -83.63
C VAL A 659 -48.23 5.21 -82.46
N THR A 660 -48.26 4.49 -81.34
CA THR A 660 -48.91 4.91 -80.09
C THR A 660 -47.93 5.54 -79.11
N HIS A 661 -46.67 5.09 -79.10
CA HIS A 661 -45.63 5.61 -78.22
C HIS A 661 -44.27 5.64 -78.92
N VAL A 662 -43.40 6.53 -78.43
CA VAL A 662 -42.00 6.68 -78.83
C VAL A 662 -41.11 6.55 -77.61
N ARG A 663 -40.00 5.82 -77.72
CA ARG A 663 -38.99 5.71 -76.66
C ARG A 663 -37.62 6.12 -77.18
N ILE A 664 -36.99 7.05 -76.47
CA ILE A 664 -35.67 7.60 -76.79
C ILE A 664 -34.70 7.15 -75.68
N ARG A 665 -33.58 6.55 -76.08
CA ARG A 665 -32.57 5.94 -75.19
C ARG A 665 -31.17 6.50 -75.48
N PRO A 666 -30.92 7.79 -75.22
CA PRO A 666 -29.62 8.38 -75.50
C PRO A 666 -28.50 7.67 -74.73
N LYS A 667 -27.29 7.70 -75.28
CA LYS A 667 -26.11 7.01 -74.74
C LYS A 667 -25.20 7.94 -73.96
N GLY A 668 -24.38 7.35 -73.09
CA GLY A 668 -23.50 8.08 -72.18
C GLY A 668 -24.14 8.35 -70.82
N SER A 669 -23.39 9.02 -69.94
CA SER A 669 -23.88 9.56 -68.67
C SER A 669 -24.36 11.00 -68.85
N MET A 670 -25.40 11.42 -68.13
CA MET A 670 -25.89 12.79 -68.18
C MET A 670 -25.21 13.67 -67.13
N VAL A 671 -24.67 14.81 -67.55
CA VAL A 671 -24.04 15.78 -66.64
C VAL A 671 -25.06 16.36 -65.65
N PRO A 672 -24.78 16.46 -64.34
CA PRO A 672 -25.69 17.08 -63.37
C PRO A 672 -26.00 18.54 -63.68
N GLY A 673 -27.23 18.98 -63.42
CA GLY A 673 -27.66 20.37 -63.68
C GLY A 673 -27.84 20.71 -65.17
N SER A 674 -27.72 19.73 -66.07
CA SER A 674 -27.85 19.91 -67.52
C SER A 674 -29.25 19.62 -68.05
N SER A 675 -29.48 19.95 -69.32
CA SER A 675 -30.68 19.54 -70.05
C SER A 675 -30.39 19.13 -71.48
N PHE A 676 -31.27 18.29 -72.03
CA PHE A 676 -31.33 17.96 -73.46
C PHE A 676 -32.77 18.12 -73.97
N THR A 677 -32.93 18.18 -75.28
CA THR A 677 -34.23 18.41 -75.92
C THR A 677 -34.47 17.40 -77.04
N ILE A 678 -35.68 16.82 -77.04
CA ILE A 678 -36.22 15.98 -78.10
C ILE A 678 -37.31 16.77 -78.82
N ASN A 679 -37.16 17.00 -80.13
CA ASN A 679 -38.25 17.49 -80.97
C ASN A 679 -38.85 16.35 -81.79
N LEU A 680 -40.18 16.28 -81.80
CA LEU A 680 -41.02 15.33 -82.55
C LEU A 680 -42.03 16.12 -83.38
N ARG A 681 -42.62 15.50 -84.41
CA ARG A 681 -43.74 16.07 -85.17
C ARG A 681 -44.88 15.07 -85.28
N GLY A 682 -46.13 15.53 -85.24
CA GLY A 682 -47.30 14.70 -85.49
C GLY A 682 -48.36 15.44 -86.30
N LEU A 683 -49.08 14.72 -87.16
CA LEU A 683 -50.24 15.19 -87.91
C LEU A 683 -51.49 15.02 -87.06
N VAL A 684 -52.32 16.05 -86.97
CA VAL A 684 -53.65 15.99 -86.33
C VAL A 684 -54.62 15.26 -87.27
N LYS A 685 -55.28 14.22 -86.76
CA LYS A 685 -56.28 13.42 -87.47
C LYS A 685 -57.61 14.17 -87.64
#